data_AF-A0A7V9JTZ9-F1
#
_entry.id   AF-A0A7V9JTZ9-F1
#
_cell.length_a   1.000
_cell.length_b   1.000
_cell.length_c   1.000
_cell.angle_alpha   90.00
_cell.angle_beta   90.00
_cell.angle_gamma   90.00
#
_symmetry.space_group_name_H-M   'P 1'
#
loop_
_entity.id
_entity.type
_entity.pdbx_description
1 polymer ?
#
loop_
_entity_poly.entity_id
_entity_poly.type
_entity_poly.pdbx_seq_one_letter_code
_entity_poly.pdbx_strand_id
1 'polypeptide(L)'
;MTGFQSTVLRLERQIQQDNARALAALHQQYEDLVQAVLMPARERGYLGSDPLGAIGNLLVPQTAARPIGEAALNLWRTFFACFRPDEAAFEAQKFRDKALVLDDRLAELQAGEAPDMTLSASLISALADLWEERHQSINERIDRLIGDLSTHQARLGSAELATAHSSDEIARAVTVVAVSLKEMGVPAQQGEPLAQQIHRLLSRYRDELLKNQRRTQETIAALGTFIAAVRAVAMNEPAPSLPPQAQAVIEDVRKLDGARRDLETSVRDLRTQLASVEAQRRELMEEVASRDQRLERLDAGDDSKNVDERLRIYRQAFAELEGGKDWKTTLEKVRTFERVISLPVADADTAVKILDRQLGDVARSLEELRKISPITEDARRFRPRLFGMGAKYDFKSVPSLMLATRDSGRDLLAYVERMRWALGVTVLARQVPKLRAVFKELVGLVADWREKLGDPPPVSLTIRMDAGSGILALPAIVAADLDTILRRKTKAALPASDLAPIIEECVALYHKTLVEARGEAVPRVEKPKRESNVQACARLAAELTQLAGTCETVFSEAARSDFRLGEEDARLTAEEHVARAALTALDGACNEIAGFPNAPEHKFTTPPSRKDFDRLMAAVRERVAWLEQAARYRVQVVAPGV
;
A
#
# COMPACT_ATOMS: atom_id res chain seq x y z
N MET A 1 73.24 119.41 63.02
CA MET A 1 72.01 118.58 63.02
C MET A 1 70.88 119.28 62.25
N THR A 2 71.07 119.61 60.97
CA THR A 2 70.08 120.36 60.16
C THR A 2 69.74 119.71 58.81
N GLY A 3 70.43 118.61 58.43
CA GLY A 3 70.13 117.85 57.22
C GLY A 3 69.02 116.80 57.36
N PHE A 4 68.77 116.30 58.58
CA PHE A 4 67.85 115.18 58.83
C PHE A 4 66.35 115.55 58.82
N GLN A 5 65.98 116.80 59.10
CA GLN A 5 64.58 117.25 59.08
C GLN A 5 64.00 117.36 57.65
N SER A 6 64.87 117.59 56.64
CA SER A 6 64.47 117.70 55.23
C SER A 6 64.04 116.36 54.64
N THR A 7 64.71 115.26 55.01
CA THR A 7 64.44 113.92 54.48
C THR A 7 63.18 113.28 55.05
N VAL A 8 62.88 113.52 56.34
CA VAL A 8 61.68 112.97 57.01
C VAL A 8 60.40 113.59 56.44
N LEU A 9 60.35 114.91 56.28
CA LEU A 9 59.18 115.59 55.67
C LEU A 9 58.95 115.20 54.20
N ARG A 10 60.02 114.85 53.48
CA ARG A 10 59.93 114.35 52.11
C ARG A 10 59.38 112.92 52.05
N LEU A 11 59.81 112.06 52.96
CA LEU A 11 59.29 110.69 53.12
C LEU A 11 57.83 110.68 53.58
N GLU A 12 57.43 111.53 54.53
CA GLU A 12 56.03 111.64 54.96
C GLU A 12 55.11 112.10 53.81
N ARG A 13 55.53 113.11 53.02
CA ARG A 13 54.78 113.51 51.82
C ARG A 13 54.70 112.40 50.78
N GLN A 14 55.78 111.64 50.61
CA GLN A 14 55.81 110.54 49.65
C GLN A 14 54.91 109.39 50.10
N ILE A 15 54.93 109.02 51.39
CA ILE A 15 54.00 108.02 51.95
C ILE A 15 52.55 108.49 51.86
N GLN A 16 52.26 109.77 52.11
CA GLN A 16 50.91 110.32 51.93
C GLN A 16 50.47 110.29 50.47
N GLN A 17 51.36 110.60 49.52
CA GLN A 17 51.07 110.51 48.09
C GLN A 17 50.91 109.08 47.61
N ASP A 18 51.73 108.16 48.09
CA ASP A 18 51.66 106.74 47.71
C ASP A 18 50.41 106.08 48.31
N ASN A 19 50.03 106.41 49.55
CA ASN A 19 48.76 105.99 50.14
C ASN A 19 47.55 106.59 49.40
N ALA A 20 47.62 107.87 49.01
CA ALA A 20 46.55 108.49 48.21
C ALA A 20 46.41 107.83 46.84
N ARG A 21 47.53 107.47 46.18
CA ARG A 21 47.54 106.72 44.92
C ARG A 21 47.01 105.31 45.08
N ALA A 22 47.39 104.60 46.14
CA ALA A 22 46.90 103.26 46.43
C ALA A 22 45.39 103.24 46.72
N LEU A 23 44.89 104.22 47.48
CA LEU A 23 43.46 104.38 47.74
C LEU A 23 42.68 104.73 46.47
N ALA A 24 43.22 105.60 45.61
CA ALA A 24 42.60 105.92 44.32
C ALA A 24 42.53 104.69 43.40
N ALA A 25 43.61 103.89 43.33
CA ALA A 25 43.64 102.66 42.55
C ALA A 25 42.64 101.61 43.09
N LEU A 26 42.51 101.49 44.41
CA LEU A 26 41.53 100.58 45.03
C LEU A 26 40.09 101.03 44.78
N HIS A 27 39.82 102.34 44.79
CA HIS A 27 38.51 102.90 44.44
C HIS A 27 38.15 102.56 42.99
N GLN A 28 39.08 102.73 42.05
CA GLN A 28 38.86 102.40 40.65
C GLN A 28 38.56 100.91 40.44
N GLN A 29 39.33 100.02 41.08
CA GLN A 29 39.11 98.57 40.99
C GLN A 29 37.76 98.14 41.58
N TYR A 30 37.31 98.82 42.65
CA TYR A 30 35.99 98.59 43.22
C TYR A 30 34.88 99.04 42.24
N GLU A 31 35.01 100.21 41.61
CA GLU A 31 34.05 100.67 40.59
C GLU A 31 33.97 99.71 39.38
N ASP A 32 35.11 99.21 38.90
CA ASP A 32 35.17 98.25 37.79
C ASP A 32 34.44 96.94 38.15
N LEU A 33 34.63 96.43 39.37
CA LEU A 33 33.93 95.25 39.88
C LEU A 33 32.42 95.48 40.01
N VAL A 34 32.03 96.65 40.53
CA VAL A 34 30.62 97.05 40.65
C VAL A 34 29.96 97.08 39.28
N GLN A 35 30.62 97.65 38.26
CA GLN A 35 30.11 97.67 36.89
C GLN A 35 30.02 96.28 36.27
N ALA A 36 31.03 95.42 36.47
CA ALA A 36 31.04 94.05 35.97
C ALA A 36 29.90 93.18 36.55
N VAL A 37 29.44 93.49 37.76
CA VAL A 37 28.31 92.83 38.42
C VAL A 37 26.96 93.46 38.02
N LEU A 38 26.88 94.80 37.95
CA LEU A 38 25.64 95.50 37.63
C LEU A 38 25.19 95.29 36.18
N MET A 39 26.12 95.18 35.23
CA MET A 39 25.79 95.07 33.81
C MET A 39 25.01 93.78 33.49
N PRO A 40 25.47 92.57 33.87
CA PRO A 40 24.70 91.35 33.66
C PRO A 40 23.39 91.30 34.48
N ALA A 41 23.39 91.90 35.68
CA ALA A 41 22.19 91.95 36.51
C ALA A 41 21.08 92.82 35.86
N ARG A 42 21.47 93.92 35.20
CA ARG A 42 20.56 94.80 34.44
C ARG A 42 19.99 94.11 33.21
N GLU A 43 20.76 93.28 32.51
CA GLU A 43 20.26 92.45 31.41
C GLU A 43 19.17 91.46 31.88
N ARG A 44 19.25 91.03 33.15
CA ARG A 44 18.21 90.23 33.83
C ARG A 44 17.12 91.08 34.51
N GLY A 45 17.03 92.37 34.21
CA GLY A 45 15.98 93.26 34.69
C GLY A 45 16.20 93.88 36.08
N TYR A 46 17.40 93.80 36.66
CA TYR A 46 17.71 94.52 37.92
C TYR A 46 17.80 96.03 37.67
N LEU A 47 16.95 96.81 38.34
CA LEU A 47 16.92 98.27 38.22
C LEU A 47 17.68 99.00 39.35
N GLY A 48 18.19 98.27 40.34
CA GLY A 48 18.94 98.84 41.46
C GLY A 48 20.37 99.22 41.10
N SER A 49 20.99 100.04 41.96
CA SER A 49 22.41 100.45 41.83
C SER A 49 23.33 99.77 42.85
N ASP A 50 22.78 98.98 43.78
CA ASP A 50 23.56 98.26 44.79
C ASP A 50 24.16 96.97 44.19
N PRO A 51 25.50 96.80 44.21
CA PRO A 51 26.17 95.60 43.71
C PRO A 51 25.78 94.33 44.48
N LEU A 52 25.49 94.40 45.78
CA LEU A 52 25.08 93.21 46.53
C LEU A 52 23.66 92.74 46.13
N GLY A 53 22.73 93.68 45.97
CA GLY A 53 21.42 93.39 45.39
C GLY A 53 21.49 92.86 43.95
N ALA A 54 22.46 93.31 43.15
CA ALA A 54 22.69 92.81 41.79
C ALA A 54 23.19 91.36 41.75
N ILE A 55 24.11 91.00 42.66
CA ILE A 55 24.51 89.59 42.87
C ILE A 55 23.29 88.77 43.29
N GLY A 56 22.47 89.28 44.20
CA GLY A 56 21.21 88.66 44.58
C GLY A 56 20.31 88.35 43.37
N ASN A 57 20.08 89.33 42.49
CA ASN A 57 19.27 89.14 41.28
C ASN A 57 19.89 88.16 40.26
N LEU A 58 21.22 88.12 40.17
CA LEU A 58 21.93 87.16 39.32
C LEU A 58 21.84 85.72 39.83
N LEU A 59 21.63 85.54 41.14
CA LEU A 59 21.46 84.24 41.79
C LEU A 59 20.00 83.75 41.77
N VAL A 60 19.01 84.60 41.46
CA VAL A 60 17.60 84.19 41.32
C VAL A 60 17.42 83.37 40.03
N PRO A 61 16.83 82.16 40.09
CA PRO A 61 16.51 81.36 38.90
C PRO A 61 15.62 82.13 37.92
N GLN A 62 15.91 82.06 36.62
CA GLN A 62 15.16 82.77 35.57
C GLN A 62 13.65 82.53 35.70
N THR A 63 12.84 83.59 35.62
CA THR A 63 11.36 83.52 35.72
C THR A 63 10.71 82.58 34.68
N ALA A 64 11.39 82.31 33.57
CA ALA A 64 10.97 81.35 32.54
C ALA A 64 11.26 79.87 32.88
N ALA A 65 12.18 79.58 33.81
CA ALA A 65 12.58 78.22 34.16
C ALA A 65 11.53 77.48 35.00
N ARG A 66 10.84 78.22 35.89
CA ARG A 66 9.81 77.67 36.77
C ARG A 66 8.63 77.04 36.03
N PRO A 67 7.95 77.69 35.07
CA PRO A 67 6.82 77.08 34.36
C PRO A 67 7.23 75.87 33.52
N ILE A 68 8.47 75.84 33.01
CA ILE A 68 9.02 74.69 32.27
C ILE A 68 9.20 73.51 33.23
N GLY A 69 9.77 73.74 34.41
CA GLY A 69 9.93 72.69 35.42
C GLY A 69 8.61 72.15 35.94
N GLU A 70 7.63 73.03 36.20
CA GLU A 70 6.28 72.62 36.59
C GLU A 70 5.59 71.79 35.49
N ALA A 71 5.74 72.16 34.22
CA ALA A 71 5.20 71.41 33.09
C ALA A 71 5.87 70.03 32.94
N ALA A 72 7.20 69.96 33.06
CA ALA A 72 7.95 68.71 33.00
C ALA A 72 7.54 67.75 34.14
N LEU A 73 7.40 68.27 35.37
CA LEU A 73 6.95 67.49 36.52
C LEU A 73 5.50 66.99 36.36
N ASN A 74 4.60 67.83 35.84
CA ASN A 74 3.22 67.43 35.60
C ASN A 74 3.13 66.34 34.52
N LEU A 75 3.91 66.45 33.44
CA LEU A 75 3.98 65.43 32.40
C LEU A 75 4.53 64.11 32.95
N TRP A 76 5.58 64.17 33.77
CA TRP A 76 6.16 63.01 34.47
C TRP A 76 5.11 62.26 35.30
N ARG A 77 4.38 62.98 36.16
CA ARG A 77 3.32 62.40 36.99
C ARG A 77 2.18 61.82 36.15
N THR A 78 1.81 62.52 35.07
CA THR A 78 0.74 62.06 34.17
C THR A 78 1.10 60.76 33.48
N PHE A 79 2.35 60.61 33.01
CA PHE A 79 2.81 59.37 32.38
C PHE A 79 2.59 58.14 33.28
N PHE A 80 2.97 58.23 34.55
CA PHE A 80 2.79 57.14 35.52
C PHE A 80 1.34 56.95 35.99
N ALA A 81 0.52 58.01 35.95
CA ALA A 81 -0.92 57.91 36.24
C ALA A 81 -1.70 57.23 35.10
N CYS A 82 -1.17 57.22 33.88
CA CYS A 82 -1.83 56.61 32.73
C CYS A 82 -1.76 55.08 32.69
N PHE A 83 -1.08 54.41 33.62
CA PHE A 83 -1.09 52.94 33.71
C PHE A 83 -2.43 52.45 34.28
N ARG A 84 -3.00 51.42 33.66
CA ARG A 84 -4.23 50.81 34.17
C ARG A 84 -3.96 50.02 35.46
N PRO A 85 -4.98 49.77 36.31
CA PRO A 85 -4.78 49.03 37.56
C PRO A 85 -4.18 47.63 37.39
N ASP A 86 -4.49 46.93 36.29
CA ASP A 86 -3.92 45.62 35.93
C ASP A 86 -2.45 45.72 35.47
N GLU A 87 -2.12 46.78 34.74
CA GLU A 87 -0.74 47.08 34.29
C GLU A 87 0.14 47.59 35.45
N ALA A 88 -0.48 48.27 36.43
CA ALA A 88 0.21 48.88 37.56
C ALA A 88 0.95 47.87 38.44
N ALA A 89 0.44 46.64 38.54
CA ALA A 89 1.01 45.59 39.38
C ALA A 89 2.29 44.95 38.82
N PHE A 90 2.53 45.04 37.50
CA PHE A 90 3.63 44.32 36.85
C PHE A 90 4.46 45.20 35.91
N GLU A 91 3.83 45.97 35.03
CA GLU A 91 4.52 46.81 34.05
C GLU A 91 4.94 48.14 34.66
N ALA A 92 4.05 48.82 35.40
CA ALA A 92 4.37 50.12 35.98
C ALA A 92 5.55 50.04 36.96
N GLN A 93 5.72 48.91 37.68
CA GLN A 93 6.87 48.72 38.56
C GLN A 93 8.19 48.74 37.78
N LYS A 94 8.27 48.06 36.63
CA LYS A 94 9.45 48.08 35.75
C LYS A 94 9.79 49.50 35.29
N PHE A 95 8.79 50.30 34.92
CA PHE A 95 9.01 51.70 34.52
C PHE A 95 9.42 52.57 35.71
N ARG A 96 8.86 52.33 36.91
CA ARG A 96 9.25 53.01 38.15
C ARG A 96 10.68 52.70 38.57
N ASP A 97 11.12 51.45 38.43
CA ASP A 97 12.49 51.06 38.74
C ASP A 97 13.50 51.80 37.85
N LYS A 98 13.18 52.03 36.58
CA LYS A 98 14.00 52.86 35.67
C LYS A 98 13.97 54.34 36.00
N ALA A 99 12.86 54.82 36.54
CA ALA A 99 12.63 56.20 36.96
C ALA A 99 13.19 56.55 38.35
N LEU A 100 13.61 55.54 39.12
CA LEU A 100 13.94 55.67 40.55
C LEU A 100 14.92 56.81 40.85
N VAL A 101 16.00 56.93 40.07
CA VAL A 101 17.01 57.99 40.26
C VAL A 101 16.42 59.40 40.09
N LEU A 102 15.45 59.56 39.20
CA LEU A 102 14.77 60.84 38.98
C LEU A 102 13.67 61.08 40.02
N ASP A 103 12.97 60.02 40.44
CA ASP A 103 11.96 60.09 41.50
C ASP A 103 12.59 60.44 42.86
N ASP A 104 13.77 59.90 43.18
CA ASP A 104 14.53 60.25 44.39
C ASP A 104 14.90 61.74 44.38
N ARG A 105 15.41 62.25 43.26
CA ARG A 105 15.72 63.68 43.09
C ARG A 105 14.48 64.58 43.17
N LEU A 106 13.33 64.09 42.70
CA LEU A 106 12.05 64.79 42.83
C LEU A 106 11.53 64.78 44.27
N ALA A 107 11.81 63.74 45.05
CA ALA A 107 11.42 63.63 46.45
C ALA A 107 12.22 64.57 47.37
N GLU A 108 13.43 64.97 46.96
CA GLU A 108 14.27 65.94 47.67
C GLU A 108 13.77 67.40 47.53
N LEU A 109 12.86 67.68 46.59
CA LEU A 109 12.30 69.02 46.39
C LEU A 109 11.35 69.41 47.53
N GLN A 110 11.42 70.66 47.97
CA GLN A 110 10.48 71.18 48.97
C GLN A 110 9.06 71.30 48.41
N ALA A 111 8.06 71.26 49.29
CA ALA A 111 6.67 71.39 48.87
C ALA A 111 6.42 72.73 48.15
N GLY A 112 6.09 72.65 46.85
CA GLY A 112 5.87 73.83 46.00
C GLY A 112 7.10 74.32 45.22
N GLU A 113 8.25 73.65 45.37
CA GLU A 113 9.45 73.89 44.59
C GLU A 113 9.34 73.24 43.20
N ALA A 114 9.71 73.98 42.16
CA ALA A 114 9.77 73.47 40.80
C ALA A 114 11.16 72.86 40.54
N PRO A 115 11.26 71.76 39.75
CA PRO A 115 12.55 71.20 39.40
C PRO A 115 13.39 72.24 38.66
N ASP A 116 14.70 72.24 38.92
CA ASP A 116 15.65 73.09 38.19
C ASP A 116 15.71 72.68 36.70
N MET A 117 16.37 73.49 35.87
CA MET A 117 16.46 73.21 34.43
C MET A 117 17.19 71.90 34.14
N THR A 118 18.14 71.49 34.99
CA THR A 118 18.90 70.25 34.85
C THR A 118 18.01 69.03 35.09
N LEU A 119 17.24 69.03 36.17
CA LEU A 119 16.28 67.97 36.47
C LEU A 119 15.13 67.97 35.45
N SER A 120 14.64 69.13 35.04
CA SER A 120 13.60 69.27 34.01
C SER A 120 14.01 68.65 32.67
N ALA A 121 15.24 68.93 32.20
CA ALA A 121 15.78 68.31 30.99
C ALA A 121 15.94 66.79 31.14
N SER A 122 16.36 66.34 32.33
CA SER A 122 16.53 64.91 32.64
C SER A 122 15.19 64.16 32.62
N LEU A 123 14.14 64.77 33.19
CA LEU A 123 12.77 64.23 33.18
C LEU A 123 12.21 64.13 31.75
N ILE A 124 12.38 65.18 30.94
CA ILE A 124 11.90 65.19 29.55
C ILE A 124 12.63 64.13 28.72
N SER A 125 13.95 64.01 28.87
CA SER A 125 14.74 62.99 28.16
C SER A 125 14.29 61.58 28.54
N ALA A 126 14.15 61.30 29.84
CA ALA A 126 13.69 60.00 30.30
C ALA A 126 12.25 59.69 29.85
N LEU A 127 11.36 60.69 29.80
CA LEU A 127 10.00 60.51 29.30
C LEU A 127 9.96 60.10 27.84
N ALA A 128 10.85 60.64 27.00
CA ALA A 128 10.92 60.24 25.59
C ALA A 128 11.19 58.74 25.46
N ASP A 129 12.20 58.24 26.18
CA ASP A 129 12.59 56.83 26.15
C ASP A 129 11.52 55.91 26.75
N LEU A 130 10.97 56.28 27.92
CA LEU A 130 9.93 55.49 28.59
C LEU A 130 8.62 55.46 27.79
N TRP A 131 8.28 56.55 27.08
CA TRP A 131 7.11 56.61 26.22
C TRP A 131 7.23 55.68 25.01
N GLU A 132 8.38 55.68 24.35
CA GLU A 132 8.63 54.80 23.19
C GLU A 132 8.56 53.32 23.58
N GLU A 133 9.22 52.93 24.67
CA GLU A 133 9.18 51.54 25.18
C GLU A 133 7.75 51.13 25.56
N ARG A 134 6.99 52.03 26.21
CA ARG A 134 5.59 51.76 26.56
C ARG A 134 4.73 51.59 25.31
N HIS A 135 4.93 52.43 24.31
CA HIS A 135 4.16 52.35 23.07
C HIS A 135 4.43 51.02 22.34
N GLN A 136 5.70 50.60 22.27
CA GLN A 136 6.08 49.30 21.72
C GLN A 136 5.41 48.15 22.48
N SER A 137 5.46 48.15 23.83
CA SER A 137 4.84 47.09 24.64
C SER A 137 3.33 46.99 24.42
N ILE A 138 2.64 48.12 24.23
CA ILE A 138 1.21 48.13 23.92
C ILE A 138 0.95 47.50 22.54
N ASN A 139 1.76 47.87 21.53
CA ASN A 139 1.61 47.32 20.19
C ASN A 139 1.83 45.80 20.16
N GLU A 140 2.88 45.31 20.83
CA GLU A 140 3.15 43.86 20.96
C GLU A 140 2.00 43.09 21.63
N ARG A 141 1.29 43.72 22.57
CA ARG A 141 0.10 43.13 23.21
C ARG A 141 -1.10 43.14 22.28
N ILE A 142 -1.31 44.21 21.52
CA ILE A 142 -2.37 44.29 20.51
C ILE A 142 -2.14 43.20 19.44
N ASP A 143 -0.92 43.03 18.95
CA ASP A 143 -0.58 42.00 17.96
C ASP A 143 -0.83 40.58 18.49
N ARG A 144 -0.47 40.32 19.76
CA ARG A 144 -0.80 39.06 20.44
C ARG A 144 -2.30 38.82 20.50
N LEU A 145 -3.08 39.83 20.91
CA LEU A 145 -4.54 39.71 20.96
C LEU A 145 -5.17 39.48 19.58
N ILE A 146 -4.64 40.12 18.53
CA ILE A 146 -5.08 39.88 17.15
C ILE A 146 -4.77 38.44 16.73
N GLY A 147 -3.57 37.94 17.04
CA GLY A 147 -3.17 36.56 16.79
C GLY A 147 -4.06 35.54 17.51
N ASP A 148 -4.36 35.78 18.78
CA ASP A 148 -5.24 34.92 19.60
C ASP A 148 -6.67 34.92 19.06
N LEU A 149 -7.23 36.10 18.74
CA LEU A 149 -8.58 36.23 18.16
C LEU A 149 -8.69 35.48 16.82
N SER A 150 -7.71 35.64 15.94
CA SER A 150 -7.66 34.93 14.66
C SER A 150 -7.62 33.40 14.86
N THR A 151 -6.82 32.94 15.83
CA THR A 151 -6.73 31.51 16.18
C THR A 151 -8.05 30.97 16.71
N HIS A 152 -8.73 31.73 17.59
CA HIS A 152 -10.04 31.35 18.12
C HIS A 152 -11.11 31.33 17.03
N GLN A 153 -11.09 32.29 16.10
CA GLN A 153 -12.02 32.34 14.97
C GLN A 153 -11.82 31.14 14.02
N ALA A 154 -10.56 30.77 13.74
CA ALA A 154 -10.26 29.58 12.94
C ALA A 154 -10.74 28.29 13.61
N ARG A 155 -10.59 28.17 14.94
CA ARG A 155 -11.08 27.02 15.71
C ARG A 155 -12.61 26.93 15.69
N LEU A 156 -13.32 28.05 15.83
CA LEU A 156 -14.78 28.10 15.75
C LEU A 156 -15.26 27.67 14.36
N GLY A 157 -14.69 28.22 13.29
CA GLY A 157 -15.06 27.82 11.92
C GLY A 157 -14.80 26.32 11.65
N SER A 158 -13.70 25.77 12.17
CA SER A 158 -13.42 24.33 12.07
C SER A 158 -14.46 23.48 12.83
N ALA A 159 -14.87 23.89 14.02
CA ALA A 159 -15.90 23.20 14.80
C ALA A 159 -17.30 23.28 14.13
N GLU A 160 -17.66 24.42 13.55
CA GLU A 160 -18.89 24.59 12.79
C GLU A 160 -18.91 23.68 11.54
N LEU A 161 -17.80 23.59 10.81
CA LEU A 161 -17.68 22.67 9.67
C LEU A 161 -17.78 21.21 10.09
N ALA A 162 -17.14 20.82 11.20
CA ALA A 162 -17.21 19.45 11.72
C ALA A 162 -18.64 19.07 12.15
N THR A 163 -19.35 20.00 12.80
CA THR A 163 -20.75 19.77 13.21
C THR A 163 -21.67 19.67 11.99
N ALA A 164 -21.53 20.54 10.99
CA ALA A 164 -22.26 20.46 9.73
C ALA A 164 -22.04 19.11 9.02
N HIS A 165 -20.77 18.68 8.89
CA HIS A 165 -20.44 17.38 8.30
C HIS A 165 -21.07 16.21 9.07
N SER A 166 -21.01 16.24 10.40
CA SER A 166 -21.64 15.19 11.22
C SER A 166 -23.16 15.11 11.04
N SER A 167 -23.82 16.27 10.89
CA SER A 167 -25.26 16.34 10.62
C SER A 167 -25.61 15.75 9.25
N ASP A 168 -24.81 16.04 8.22
CA ASP A 168 -25.00 15.49 6.87
C ASP A 168 -24.83 13.97 6.85
N GLU A 169 -23.81 13.43 7.53
CA GLU A 169 -23.59 11.98 7.60
C GLU A 169 -24.71 11.27 8.36
N ILE A 170 -25.25 11.88 9.44
CA ILE A 170 -26.44 11.35 10.13
C ILE A 170 -27.65 11.35 9.19
N ALA A 171 -27.89 12.41 8.43
CA ALA A 171 -29.00 12.49 7.48
C ALA A 171 -28.91 11.43 6.37
N ARG A 172 -27.69 11.18 5.86
CA ARG A 172 -27.45 10.09 4.90
C ARG A 172 -27.70 8.73 5.53
N ALA A 173 -27.22 8.49 6.74
CA ALA A 173 -27.46 7.24 7.47
C ALA A 173 -28.96 6.98 7.69
N VAL A 174 -29.72 8.02 8.06
CA VAL A 174 -31.19 7.95 8.16
C VAL A 174 -31.82 7.56 6.83
N THR A 175 -31.38 8.16 5.72
CA THR A 175 -31.90 7.85 4.38
C THR A 175 -31.64 6.39 3.99
N VAL A 176 -30.41 5.91 4.20
CA VAL A 176 -30.02 4.53 3.90
C VAL A 176 -30.85 3.54 4.72
N VAL A 177 -30.94 3.75 6.03
CA VAL A 177 -31.71 2.87 6.91
C VAL A 177 -33.20 2.87 6.53
N ALA A 178 -33.77 4.03 6.19
CA ALA A 178 -35.16 4.12 5.74
C ALA A 178 -35.42 3.37 4.43
N VAL A 179 -34.48 3.43 3.46
CA VAL A 179 -34.56 2.66 2.22
C VAL A 179 -34.49 1.15 2.50
N SER A 180 -33.53 0.71 3.32
CA SER A 180 -33.42 -0.72 3.68
C SER A 180 -34.66 -1.23 4.43
N LEU A 181 -35.22 -0.43 5.33
CA LEU A 181 -36.47 -0.76 6.02
C LEU A 181 -37.65 -0.90 5.03
N LYS A 182 -37.72 -0.04 4.01
CA LYS A 182 -38.73 -0.11 2.96
C LYS A 182 -38.57 -1.37 2.10
N GLU A 183 -37.35 -1.73 1.71
CA GLU A 183 -37.07 -2.96 0.96
C GLU A 183 -37.44 -4.22 1.76
N MET A 184 -37.25 -4.19 3.08
CA MET A 184 -37.64 -5.27 3.99
C MET A 184 -39.16 -5.30 4.30
N GLY A 185 -39.95 -4.42 3.68
CA GLY A 185 -41.40 -4.34 3.81
C GLY A 185 -41.89 -3.71 5.11
N VAL A 186 -41.04 -3.01 5.86
CA VAL A 186 -41.40 -2.37 7.14
C VAL A 186 -40.91 -0.91 7.16
N PRO A 187 -41.59 0.02 6.45
CA PRO A 187 -41.11 1.39 6.27
C PRO A 187 -40.89 2.12 7.62
N ALA A 188 -39.94 3.06 7.63
CA ALA A 188 -39.68 3.93 8.77
C ALA A 188 -40.89 4.82 9.06
N GLN A 189 -41.20 5.05 10.33
CA GLN A 189 -42.28 5.94 10.75
C GLN A 189 -41.78 7.39 10.79
N GLN A 190 -42.66 8.35 10.51
CA GLN A 190 -42.32 9.77 10.54
C GLN A 190 -41.94 10.19 11.98
N GLY A 191 -40.77 10.79 12.14
CA GLY A 191 -40.25 11.20 13.45
C GLY A 191 -39.59 10.08 14.27
N GLU A 192 -39.45 8.87 13.73
CA GLU A 192 -38.80 7.75 14.40
C GLU A 192 -37.28 7.99 14.52
N PRO A 193 -36.69 7.93 15.74
CA PRO A 193 -35.25 8.08 15.93
C PRO A 193 -34.44 7.01 15.17
N LEU A 194 -33.29 7.39 14.60
CA LEU A 194 -32.43 6.48 13.82
C LEU A 194 -32.09 5.18 14.56
N ALA A 195 -31.82 5.25 15.86
CA ALA A 195 -31.53 4.06 16.66
C ALA A 195 -32.68 3.04 16.67
N GLN A 196 -33.93 3.50 16.69
CA GLN A 196 -35.11 2.63 16.64
C GLN A 196 -35.29 2.03 15.23
N GLN A 197 -35.04 2.82 14.19
CA GLN A 197 -35.05 2.34 12.80
C GLN A 197 -34.01 1.22 12.59
N ILE A 198 -32.77 1.43 13.08
CA ILE A 198 -31.70 0.42 13.03
C ILE A 198 -32.09 -0.83 13.81
N HIS A 199 -32.63 -0.67 15.03
CA HIS A 199 -33.04 -1.80 15.85
C HIS A 199 -34.07 -2.69 15.14
N ARG A 200 -35.09 -2.08 14.52
CA ARG A 200 -36.09 -2.80 13.73
C ARG A 200 -35.49 -3.50 12.53
N LEU A 201 -34.61 -2.83 11.79
CA LEU A 201 -33.91 -3.41 10.63
C LEU A 201 -33.12 -4.65 11.06
N LEU A 202 -32.35 -4.55 12.14
CA LEU A 202 -31.56 -5.66 12.68
C LEU A 202 -32.44 -6.80 13.20
N SER A 203 -33.54 -6.49 13.89
CA SER A 203 -34.49 -7.51 14.34
C SER A 203 -35.06 -8.29 13.17
N ARG A 204 -35.50 -7.59 12.12
CA ARG A 204 -36.07 -8.22 10.92
C ARG A 204 -35.03 -9.07 10.18
N TYR A 205 -33.80 -8.58 10.06
CA TYR A 205 -32.71 -9.32 9.44
C TYR A 205 -32.37 -10.60 10.22
N ARG A 206 -32.37 -10.54 11.56
CA ARG A 206 -32.18 -11.73 12.42
C ARG A 206 -33.29 -12.75 12.21
N ASP A 207 -34.55 -12.31 12.12
CA ASP A 207 -35.67 -13.22 11.89
C ASP A 207 -35.58 -13.92 10.52
N GLU A 208 -35.25 -13.17 9.46
CA GLU A 208 -35.02 -13.73 8.12
C GLU A 208 -33.84 -14.71 8.10
N LEU A 209 -32.74 -14.35 8.76
CA LEU A 209 -31.57 -15.22 8.88
C LEU A 209 -31.94 -16.54 9.58
N LEU A 210 -32.67 -16.49 10.69
CA LEU A 210 -33.12 -17.68 11.43
C LEU A 210 -34.07 -18.53 10.59
N LYS A 211 -35.01 -17.92 9.85
CA LYS A 211 -35.89 -18.65 8.92
C LYS A 211 -35.11 -19.37 7.83
N ASN A 212 -34.12 -18.68 7.23
CA ASN A 212 -33.29 -19.27 6.19
C ASN A 212 -32.40 -20.39 6.74
N GLN A 213 -31.83 -20.23 7.94
CA GLN A 213 -31.07 -21.29 8.62
C GLN A 213 -31.93 -22.53 8.86
N ARG A 214 -33.18 -22.37 9.35
CA ARG A 214 -34.12 -23.50 9.54
C ARG A 214 -34.43 -24.20 8.22
N ARG A 215 -34.74 -23.45 7.16
CA ARG A 215 -34.98 -24.03 5.81
C ARG A 215 -33.77 -24.83 5.30
N THR A 216 -32.57 -24.31 5.48
CA THR A 216 -31.34 -25.00 5.09
C THR A 216 -31.14 -26.28 5.91
N GLN A 217 -31.35 -26.23 7.22
CA GLN A 217 -31.26 -27.41 8.08
C GLN A 217 -32.30 -28.47 7.70
N GLU A 218 -33.54 -28.09 7.43
CA GLU A 218 -34.60 -28.97 6.94
C GLU A 218 -34.22 -29.61 5.61
N THR A 219 -33.63 -28.83 4.69
CA THR A 219 -33.17 -29.32 3.38
C THR A 219 -32.01 -30.30 3.52
N ILE A 220 -31.03 -30.00 4.38
CA ILE A 220 -29.90 -30.88 4.67
C ILE A 220 -30.39 -32.20 5.29
N ALA A 221 -31.32 -32.13 6.25
CA ALA A 221 -31.90 -33.30 6.87
C ALA A 221 -32.63 -34.18 5.84
N ALA A 222 -33.47 -33.57 4.99
CA ALA A 222 -34.20 -34.27 3.93
C ALA A 222 -33.24 -34.93 2.92
N LEU A 223 -32.17 -34.23 2.51
CA LEU A 223 -31.14 -34.78 1.63
C LEU A 223 -30.39 -35.94 2.30
N GLY A 224 -30.08 -35.82 3.59
CA GLY A 224 -29.49 -36.90 4.39
C GLY A 224 -30.37 -38.14 4.42
N THR A 225 -31.68 -37.99 4.66
CA THR A 225 -32.64 -39.10 4.61
C THR A 225 -32.72 -39.73 3.22
N PHE A 226 -32.70 -38.92 2.15
CA PHE A 226 -32.69 -39.41 0.78
C PHE A 226 -31.42 -40.22 0.46
N ILE A 227 -30.23 -39.72 0.84
CA ILE A 227 -28.96 -40.44 0.65
C ILE A 227 -28.97 -41.76 1.43
N ALA A 228 -29.49 -41.77 2.66
CA ALA A 228 -29.63 -42.98 3.45
C ALA A 228 -30.53 -44.01 2.75
N ALA A 229 -31.63 -43.57 2.10
CA ALA A 229 -32.49 -44.45 1.32
C ALA A 229 -31.80 -45.02 0.07
N VAL A 230 -31.03 -44.22 -0.66
CA VAL A 230 -30.23 -44.71 -1.80
C VAL A 230 -29.22 -45.76 -1.34
N ARG A 231 -28.54 -45.53 -0.21
CA ARG A 231 -27.61 -46.50 0.38
C ARG A 231 -28.31 -47.79 0.81
N ALA A 232 -29.47 -47.70 1.45
CA ALA A 232 -30.25 -48.87 1.84
C ALA A 232 -30.62 -49.73 0.62
N VAL A 233 -31.01 -49.11 -0.50
CA VAL A 233 -31.27 -49.85 -1.76
C VAL A 233 -30.01 -50.58 -2.24
N ALA A 234 -28.85 -49.91 -2.27
CA ALA A 234 -27.59 -50.53 -2.68
C ALA A 234 -27.18 -51.71 -1.78
N MET A 235 -27.49 -51.62 -0.48
CA MET A 235 -27.20 -52.67 0.51
C MET A 235 -28.30 -53.73 0.63
N ASN A 236 -29.40 -53.60 -0.12
CA ASN A 236 -30.57 -54.48 -0.04
C ASN A 236 -31.30 -54.45 1.32
N GLU A 237 -31.27 -53.30 2.00
CA GLU A 237 -31.92 -53.03 3.27
C GLU A 237 -33.25 -52.27 3.07
N PRO A 238 -34.19 -52.31 4.04
CA PRO A 238 -35.40 -51.52 3.97
C PRO A 238 -35.08 -50.01 3.99
N ALA A 239 -35.49 -49.31 2.93
CA ALA A 239 -35.30 -47.86 2.84
C ALA A 239 -36.20 -47.13 3.85
N PRO A 240 -35.71 -46.04 4.49
CA PRO A 240 -36.54 -45.20 5.36
C PRO A 240 -37.68 -44.55 4.57
N SER A 241 -38.76 -44.20 5.27
CA SER A 241 -39.92 -43.54 4.66
C SER A 241 -39.54 -42.17 4.10
N LEU A 242 -39.86 -41.94 2.83
CA LEU A 242 -39.63 -40.66 2.15
C LEU A 242 -40.94 -39.98 1.73
N PRO A 243 -40.92 -38.66 1.48
CA PRO A 243 -42.01 -37.98 0.81
C PRO A 243 -42.35 -38.61 -0.56
N PRO A 244 -43.60 -38.51 -1.05
CA PRO A 244 -44.07 -39.23 -2.24
C PRO A 244 -43.21 -39.01 -3.49
N GLN A 245 -42.73 -37.79 -3.70
CA GLN A 245 -41.88 -37.43 -4.85
C GLN A 245 -40.52 -38.12 -4.80
N ALA A 246 -39.91 -38.22 -3.60
CA ALA A 246 -38.62 -38.86 -3.41
C ALA A 246 -38.74 -40.39 -3.39
N GLN A 247 -39.88 -40.91 -2.95
CA GLN A 247 -40.17 -42.34 -2.96
C GLN A 247 -40.16 -42.93 -4.38
N ALA A 248 -40.77 -42.24 -5.35
CA ALA A 248 -40.76 -42.64 -6.76
C ALA A 248 -39.33 -42.80 -7.31
N VAL A 249 -38.44 -41.86 -6.98
CA VAL A 249 -37.03 -41.90 -7.40
C VAL A 249 -36.30 -43.10 -6.78
N ILE A 250 -36.53 -43.41 -5.50
CA ILE A 250 -35.94 -44.58 -4.84
C ILE A 250 -36.45 -45.90 -5.45
N GLU A 251 -37.71 -45.97 -5.87
CA GLU A 251 -38.24 -47.13 -6.57
C GLU A 251 -37.54 -47.34 -7.92
N ASP A 252 -37.27 -46.26 -8.67
CA ASP A 252 -36.53 -46.36 -9.92
C ASP A 252 -35.06 -46.74 -9.70
N VAL A 253 -34.42 -46.22 -8.64
CA VAL A 253 -33.07 -46.66 -8.23
C VAL A 253 -33.07 -48.15 -7.90
N ARG A 254 -34.11 -48.66 -7.22
CA ARG A 254 -34.24 -50.09 -6.91
C ARG A 254 -34.39 -50.95 -8.17
N LYS A 255 -35.18 -50.49 -9.16
CA LYS A 255 -35.30 -51.17 -10.46
C LYS A 255 -33.96 -51.22 -11.20
N LEU A 256 -33.23 -50.10 -11.20
CA LEU A 256 -31.90 -50.02 -11.83
C LEU A 256 -30.88 -50.93 -11.15
N ASP A 257 -30.84 -50.97 -9.81
CA ASP A 257 -29.93 -51.86 -9.08
C ASP A 257 -30.28 -53.34 -9.32
N GLY A 258 -31.57 -53.68 -9.40
CA GLY A 258 -32.03 -55.00 -9.84
C GLY A 258 -31.53 -55.36 -11.24
N ALA A 259 -31.78 -54.49 -12.23
CA ALA A 259 -31.31 -54.70 -13.60
C ALA A 259 -29.78 -54.80 -13.70
N ARG A 260 -29.05 -54.05 -12.88
CA ARG A 260 -27.58 -54.14 -12.79
C ARG A 260 -27.13 -55.51 -12.30
N ARG A 261 -27.75 -56.05 -11.25
CA ARG A 261 -27.43 -57.38 -10.70
C ARG A 261 -27.75 -58.50 -11.69
N ASP A 262 -28.85 -58.37 -12.43
CA ASP A 262 -29.21 -59.30 -13.51
C ASP A 262 -28.16 -59.26 -14.63
N LEU A 263 -27.68 -58.07 -15.00
CA LEU A 263 -26.60 -57.90 -15.96
C LEU A 263 -25.28 -58.47 -15.45
N GLU A 264 -24.91 -58.23 -14.18
CA GLU A 264 -23.69 -58.80 -13.57
C GLU A 264 -23.73 -60.33 -13.57
N THR A 265 -24.90 -60.93 -13.30
CA THR A 265 -25.11 -62.37 -13.37
C THR A 265 -24.97 -62.87 -14.81
N SER A 266 -25.62 -62.20 -15.77
CA SER A 266 -25.49 -62.50 -17.19
C SER A 266 -24.05 -62.41 -17.69
N VAL A 267 -23.29 -61.41 -17.24
CA VAL A 267 -21.85 -61.26 -17.57
C VAL A 267 -21.03 -62.39 -16.94
N ARG A 268 -21.34 -62.79 -15.71
CA ARG A 268 -20.67 -63.94 -15.07
C ARG A 268 -20.95 -65.23 -15.85
N ASP A 269 -22.19 -65.46 -16.27
CA ASP A 269 -22.58 -66.62 -17.07
C ASP A 269 -21.92 -66.60 -18.44
N LEU A 270 -21.91 -65.45 -19.12
CA LEU A 270 -21.20 -65.26 -20.39
C LEU A 270 -19.69 -65.47 -20.23
N ARG A 271 -19.09 -65.07 -19.11
CA ARG A 271 -17.67 -65.37 -18.83
C ARG A 271 -17.43 -66.85 -18.63
N THR A 272 -18.33 -67.57 -17.94
CA THR A 272 -18.24 -69.02 -17.80
C THR A 272 -18.41 -69.71 -19.16
N GLN A 273 -19.36 -69.25 -19.98
CA GLN A 273 -19.54 -69.74 -21.36
C GLN A 273 -18.31 -69.44 -22.21
N LEU A 274 -17.75 -68.24 -22.14
CA LEU A 274 -16.52 -67.86 -22.84
C LEU A 274 -15.36 -68.74 -22.38
N ALA A 275 -15.18 -68.97 -21.08
CA ALA A 275 -14.15 -69.86 -20.56
C ALA A 275 -14.33 -71.31 -21.07
N SER A 276 -15.57 -71.79 -21.16
CA SER A 276 -15.90 -73.08 -21.78
C SER A 276 -15.55 -73.11 -23.26
N VAL A 277 -15.92 -72.07 -24.01
CA VAL A 277 -15.61 -71.94 -25.44
C VAL A 277 -14.11 -71.78 -25.67
N GLU A 278 -13.39 -71.08 -24.79
CA GLU A 278 -11.93 -70.96 -24.82
C GLU A 278 -11.23 -72.26 -24.47
N ALA A 279 -11.81 -73.08 -23.58
CA ALA A 279 -11.33 -74.42 -23.28
C ALA A 279 -11.54 -75.34 -24.49
N GLN A 280 -12.72 -75.33 -25.10
CA GLN A 280 -13.00 -76.04 -26.36
C GLN A 280 -12.12 -75.54 -27.50
N ARG A 281 -11.91 -74.22 -27.59
CA ARG A 281 -10.97 -73.63 -28.55
C ARG A 281 -9.55 -74.06 -28.24
N ARG A 282 -9.12 -74.18 -26.99
CA ARG A 282 -7.79 -74.70 -26.63
C ARG A 282 -7.64 -76.16 -27.04
N GLU A 283 -8.64 -76.99 -26.79
CA GLU A 283 -8.67 -78.39 -27.22
C GLU A 283 -8.60 -78.49 -28.76
N LEU A 284 -9.42 -77.70 -29.46
CA LEU A 284 -9.38 -77.59 -30.93
C LEU A 284 -8.08 -76.96 -31.44
N MET A 285 -7.48 -76.03 -30.71
CA MET A 285 -6.19 -75.40 -31.04
C MET A 285 -5.02 -76.33 -30.71
N GLU A 286 -5.16 -77.27 -29.78
CA GLU A 286 -4.20 -78.36 -29.57
C GLU A 286 -4.34 -79.40 -30.68
N GLU A 287 -5.56 -79.70 -31.14
CA GLU A 287 -5.82 -80.52 -32.31
C GLU A 287 -5.30 -79.85 -33.60
N VAL A 288 -5.52 -78.54 -33.72
CA VAL A 288 -4.98 -77.71 -34.80
C VAL A 288 -3.48 -77.54 -34.64
N ALA A 289 -2.89 -77.36 -33.45
CA ALA A 289 -1.44 -77.33 -33.23
C ALA A 289 -0.79 -78.70 -33.47
N SER A 290 -1.53 -79.80 -33.30
CA SER A 290 -1.10 -81.12 -33.73
C SER A 290 -1.11 -81.25 -35.26
N ARG A 291 -2.12 -80.66 -35.92
CA ARG A 291 -2.21 -80.56 -37.38
C ARG A 291 -1.27 -79.51 -37.97
N ASP A 292 -0.96 -78.46 -37.23
CA ASP A 292 -0.09 -77.36 -37.56
C ASP A 292 1.33 -77.76 -37.24
N GLN A 293 1.70 -78.48 -36.18
CA GLN A 293 3.03 -79.15 -36.13
C GLN A 293 3.25 -80.11 -37.31
N ARG A 294 2.16 -80.60 -37.92
CA ARG A 294 2.18 -81.35 -39.18
C ARG A 294 2.29 -80.43 -40.42
N LEU A 295 1.70 -79.24 -40.40
CA LEU A 295 1.75 -78.23 -41.46
C LEU A 295 2.89 -77.21 -41.33
N GLU A 296 3.53 -77.06 -40.18
CA GLU A 296 4.61 -76.15 -39.75
C GLU A 296 5.96 -76.89 -39.91
N ARG A 297 5.89 -78.22 -40.07
CA ARG A 297 6.87 -78.98 -40.87
C ARG A 297 6.75 -78.72 -42.38
N LEU A 298 5.71 -78.04 -42.86
CA LEU A 298 5.45 -77.77 -44.28
C LEU A 298 5.38 -76.27 -44.64
N ASP A 299 5.11 -75.38 -43.70
CA ASP A 299 4.85 -73.96 -43.90
C ASP A 299 5.41 -73.17 -42.70
N ALA A 300 6.72 -73.25 -42.49
CA ALA A 300 7.41 -72.16 -41.79
C ALA A 300 7.25 -70.89 -42.63
N GLY A 301 6.20 -70.11 -42.36
CA GLY A 301 5.81 -69.01 -43.23
C GLY A 301 4.72 -68.10 -42.68
N ASP A 302 5.09 -67.30 -41.69
CA ASP A 302 4.73 -65.87 -41.55
C ASP A 302 3.44 -65.49 -40.78
N ASP A 303 3.67 -64.95 -39.59
CA ASP A 303 2.71 -64.33 -38.67
C ASP A 303 2.75 -62.79 -38.86
N SER A 304 1.73 -62.17 -39.47
CA SER A 304 1.59 -60.70 -39.40
C SER A 304 0.15 -60.19 -39.48
N LYS A 305 -0.57 -60.18 -38.36
CA LYS A 305 -1.90 -59.53 -38.25
C LYS A 305 -1.89 -58.15 -37.56
N ASN A 306 -0.73 -57.60 -37.22
CA ASN A 306 -0.63 -56.25 -36.63
C ASN A 306 -0.27 -55.14 -37.64
N VAL A 307 -0.04 -55.47 -38.92
CA VAL A 307 0.37 -54.52 -39.97
C VAL A 307 -0.84 -53.81 -40.62
N ASP A 308 -2.05 -54.38 -40.50
CA ASP A 308 -3.21 -54.02 -41.34
C ASP A 308 -3.91 -52.70 -40.94
N GLU A 309 -4.02 -52.39 -39.65
CA GLU A 309 -4.77 -51.21 -39.21
C GLU A 309 -3.99 -49.90 -39.46
N ARG A 310 -2.65 -49.95 -39.41
CA ARG A 310 -1.75 -48.81 -39.70
C ARG A 310 -1.78 -48.44 -41.19
N LEU A 311 -1.75 -49.45 -42.06
CA LEU A 311 -1.85 -49.29 -43.51
C LEU A 311 -3.19 -48.69 -43.93
N ARG A 312 -4.28 -49.05 -43.24
CA ARG A 312 -5.60 -48.47 -43.48
C ARG A 312 -5.64 -46.95 -43.29
N ILE A 313 -5.00 -46.45 -42.23
CA ILE A 313 -4.99 -45.02 -41.89
C ILE A 313 -4.00 -44.25 -42.78
N TYR A 314 -2.85 -44.83 -43.16
CA TYR A 314 -1.98 -44.23 -44.17
C TYR A 314 -2.68 -44.10 -45.52
N ARG A 315 -3.39 -45.14 -45.98
CA ARG A 315 -4.16 -45.10 -47.23
C ARG A 315 -5.24 -44.03 -47.20
N GLN A 316 -5.87 -43.81 -46.04
CA GLN A 316 -6.84 -42.73 -45.86
C GLN A 316 -6.20 -41.33 -45.95
N ALA A 317 -5.04 -41.13 -45.30
CA ALA A 317 -4.33 -39.84 -45.36
C ALA A 317 -3.82 -39.52 -46.77
N PHE A 318 -3.35 -40.52 -47.52
CA PHE A 318 -2.94 -40.34 -48.92
C PHE A 318 -4.13 -40.02 -49.84
N ALA A 319 -5.27 -40.68 -49.66
CA ALA A 319 -6.48 -40.37 -50.42
C ALA A 319 -7.00 -38.93 -50.14
N GLU A 320 -6.85 -38.45 -48.90
CA GLU A 320 -7.21 -37.07 -48.53
C GLU A 320 -6.22 -36.04 -49.13
N LEU A 321 -4.93 -36.37 -49.20
CA LEU A 321 -3.90 -35.57 -49.87
C LEU A 321 -4.17 -35.44 -51.37
N GLU A 322 -4.46 -36.56 -52.05
CA GLU A 322 -4.78 -36.60 -53.48
C GLU A 322 -6.09 -35.87 -53.80
N GLY A 323 -7.04 -35.88 -52.87
CA GLY A 323 -8.32 -35.16 -52.98
C GLY A 323 -8.26 -33.67 -52.62
N GLY A 324 -7.07 -33.11 -52.32
CA GLY A 324 -6.90 -31.70 -51.95
C GLY A 324 -7.48 -31.31 -50.58
N LYS A 325 -7.73 -32.29 -49.70
CA LYS A 325 -8.25 -32.09 -48.34
C LYS A 325 -7.11 -32.00 -47.33
N ASP A 326 -7.41 -31.56 -46.10
CA ASP A 326 -6.42 -31.45 -45.02
C ASP A 326 -6.05 -32.81 -44.42
N TRP A 327 -5.15 -33.51 -45.13
CA TRP A 327 -4.58 -34.80 -44.77
C TRP A 327 -3.74 -34.79 -43.47
N LYS A 328 -3.33 -33.62 -42.98
CA LYS A 328 -2.46 -33.50 -41.80
C LYS A 328 -3.14 -34.03 -40.54
N THR A 329 -4.45 -33.80 -40.41
CA THR A 329 -5.26 -34.27 -39.28
C THR A 329 -5.41 -35.80 -39.25
N THR A 330 -5.48 -36.46 -40.42
CA THR A 330 -5.54 -37.92 -40.53
C THR A 330 -4.16 -38.57 -40.38
N LEU A 331 -3.10 -37.89 -40.79
CA LEU A 331 -1.73 -38.34 -40.57
C LEU A 331 -1.29 -38.20 -39.10
N GLU A 332 -1.82 -37.23 -38.36
CA GLU A 332 -1.69 -37.14 -36.89
C GLU A 332 -2.35 -38.33 -36.16
N LYS A 333 -3.40 -38.93 -36.72
CA LYS A 333 -3.99 -40.17 -36.19
C LYS A 333 -3.06 -41.38 -36.35
N VAL A 334 -2.13 -41.35 -37.32
CA VAL A 334 -1.09 -42.40 -37.45
C VAL A 334 0.02 -42.19 -36.42
N ARG A 335 0.44 -40.94 -36.22
CA ARG A 335 1.46 -40.56 -35.21
C ARG A 335 1.05 -40.89 -33.78
N THR A 336 -0.25 -41.07 -33.51
CA THR A 336 -0.75 -41.55 -32.21
C THR A 336 -0.63 -43.06 -32.03
N PHE A 337 -0.55 -43.85 -33.11
CA PHE A 337 -0.17 -45.28 -33.08
C PHE A 337 1.34 -45.50 -32.98
N GLU A 338 2.17 -44.50 -33.32
CA GLU A 338 3.65 -44.57 -33.28
C GLU A 338 4.25 -44.21 -31.90
N ARG A 339 3.45 -43.70 -30.95
CA ARG A 339 3.90 -43.33 -29.61
C ARG A 339 3.87 -44.53 -28.66
N VAL A 340 4.65 -45.56 -28.97
CA VAL A 340 4.76 -46.76 -28.14
C VAL A 340 6.13 -46.82 -27.48
N ILE A 341 6.13 -46.80 -26.14
CA ILE A 341 7.30 -47.12 -25.33
C ILE A 341 7.32 -48.64 -25.14
N SER A 342 8.29 -49.31 -25.76
CA SER A 342 8.44 -50.77 -25.67
C SER A 342 9.48 -51.11 -24.61
N LEU A 343 9.04 -51.78 -23.53
CA LEU A 343 9.91 -52.16 -22.42
C LEU A 343 10.01 -53.68 -22.33
N PRO A 344 11.21 -54.26 -22.27
CA PRO A 344 11.39 -55.65 -21.85
C PRO A 344 10.77 -55.88 -20.47
N VAL A 345 10.22 -57.07 -20.21
CA VAL A 345 9.61 -57.42 -18.91
C VAL A 345 10.55 -57.15 -17.72
N ALA A 346 11.84 -57.49 -17.84
CA ALA A 346 12.83 -57.28 -16.79
C ALA A 346 13.07 -55.79 -16.48
N ASP A 347 13.06 -54.95 -17.51
CA ASP A 347 13.23 -53.50 -17.38
C ASP A 347 11.95 -52.86 -16.82
N ALA A 348 10.78 -53.38 -17.21
CA ALA A 348 9.49 -52.92 -16.68
C ALA A 348 9.37 -53.15 -15.15
N ASP A 349 9.79 -54.31 -14.64
CA ASP A 349 9.79 -54.60 -13.20
C ASP A 349 10.76 -53.69 -12.42
N THR A 350 11.91 -53.39 -13.01
CA THR A 350 12.91 -52.48 -12.43
C THR A 350 12.40 -51.05 -12.42
N ALA A 351 11.84 -50.59 -13.55
CA ALA A 351 11.20 -49.29 -13.70
C ALA A 351 10.06 -49.09 -12.70
N VAL A 352 9.21 -50.10 -12.49
CA VAL A 352 8.13 -50.03 -11.47
C VAL A 352 8.70 -49.74 -10.08
N LYS A 353 9.79 -50.42 -9.67
CA LYS A 353 10.42 -50.21 -8.35
C LYS A 353 11.02 -48.81 -8.23
N ILE A 354 11.71 -48.34 -9.27
CA ILE A 354 12.33 -47.01 -9.27
C ILE A 354 11.25 -45.93 -9.24
N LEU A 355 10.25 -46.02 -10.11
CA LEU A 355 9.16 -45.05 -10.20
C LEU A 355 8.28 -45.04 -8.93
N ASP A 356 7.96 -46.18 -8.32
CA ASP A 356 7.23 -46.21 -7.03
C ASP A 356 8.04 -45.55 -5.92
N ARG A 357 9.36 -45.75 -5.89
CA ARG A 357 10.23 -45.08 -4.91
C ARG A 357 10.23 -43.56 -5.12
N GLN A 358 10.50 -43.10 -6.35
CA GLN A 358 10.52 -41.66 -6.65
C GLN A 358 9.17 -41.01 -6.38
N LEU A 359 8.07 -41.66 -6.78
CA LEU A 359 6.72 -41.18 -6.48
C LEU A 359 6.45 -41.13 -4.98
N GLY A 360 6.93 -42.11 -4.21
CA GLY A 360 6.86 -42.09 -2.76
C GLY A 360 7.62 -40.93 -2.13
N ASP A 361 8.76 -40.55 -2.68
CA ASP A 361 9.56 -39.40 -2.25
C ASP A 361 8.83 -38.09 -2.56
N VAL A 362 8.30 -37.93 -3.77
CA VAL A 362 7.46 -36.79 -4.16
C VAL A 362 6.23 -36.67 -3.25
N ALA A 363 5.51 -37.77 -3.01
CA ALA A 363 4.30 -37.77 -2.19
C ALA A 363 4.58 -37.38 -0.73
N ARG A 364 5.72 -37.78 -0.17
CA ARG A 364 6.12 -37.35 1.19
C ARG A 364 6.38 -35.86 1.26
N SER A 365 7.12 -35.31 0.31
CA SER A 365 7.34 -33.86 0.25
C SER A 365 6.04 -33.09 0.02
N LEU A 366 5.12 -33.59 -0.82
CA LEU A 366 3.79 -33.00 -0.99
C LEU A 366 2.94 -33.06 0.28
N GLU A 367 3.03 -34.13 1.08
CA GLU A 367 2.34 -34.21 2.37
C GLU A 367 2.89 -33.18 3.37
N GLU A 368 4.20 -32.92 3.36
CA GLU A 368 4.82 -31.86 4.17
C GLU A 368 4.36 -30.46 3.72
N LEU A 369 4.35 -30.18 2.41
CA LEU A 369 3.84 -28.92 1.87
C LEU A 369 2.35 -28.72 2.17
N ARG A 370 1.54 -29.78 2.07
CA ARG A 370 0.11 -29.74 2.38
C ARG A 370 -0.20 -29.45 3.84
N LYS A 371 0.67 -29.89 4.77
CA LYS A 371 0.56 -29.55 6.20
C LYS A 371 0.77 -28.05 6.45
N ILE A 372 1.48 -27.36 5.56
CA ILE A 372 1.69 -25.90 5.62
C ILE A 372 0.50 -25.18 5.02
N SER A 373 0.08 -25.56 3.80
CA SER A 373 -1.10 -24.97 3.15
C SER A 373 -1.81 -26.03 2.29
N PRO A 374 -3.12 -26.27 2.45
CA PRO A 374 -3.82 -27.33 1.73
C PRO A 374 -4.29 -26.89 0.34
N ILE A 375 -3.35 -26.64 -0.58
CA ILE A 375 -3.64 -26.14 -1.94
C ILE A 375 -4.25 -27.22 -2.84
N THR A 376 -3.76 -28.46 -2.69
CA THR A 376 -4.11 -29.59 -3.56
C THR A 376 -4.79 -30.71 -2.79
N GLU A 377 -5.29 -31.72 -3.51
CA GLU A 377 -5.88 -32.92 -2.91
C GLU A 377 -4.89 -33.70 -2.04
N ASP A 378 -5.40 -34.64 -1.27
CA ASP A 378 -4.59 -35.47 -0.39
C ASP A 378 -3.52 -36.25 -1.16
N ALA A 379 -2.24 -35.97 -0.87
CA ALA A 379 -1.10 -36.67 -1.45
C ALA A 379 -1.17 -38.20 -1.22
N ARG A 380 -1.94 -38.67 -0.23
CA ARG A 380 -2.23 -40.11 0.00
C ARG A 380 -2.90 -40.77 -1.21
N ARG A 381 -3.53 -40.02 -2.12
CA ARG A 381 -4.09 -40.54 -3.39
C ARG A 381 -3.01 -41.15 -4.31
N PHE A 382 -1.77 -40.68 -4.19
CA PHE A 382 -0.62 -41.19 -4.95
C PHE A 382 0.04 -42.38 -4.27
N ARG A 383 -0.32 -42.72 -3.02
CA ARG A 383 0.16 -43.92 -2.34
C ARG A 383 -0.85 -44.45 -1.32
N PRO A 384 -1.83 -45.25 -1.75
CA PRO A 384 -2.93 -45.75 -0.91
C PRO A 384 -2.53 -46.78 0.15
N ARG A 385 -1.24 -47.13 0.30
CA ARG A 385 -0.77 -48.21 1.20
C ARG A 385 -1.05 -47.98 2.70
N LEU A 386 -1.83 -46.95 3.06
CA LEU A 386 -2.30 -46.71 4.42
C LEU A 386 -3.81 -46.93 4.64
N PHE A 387 -4.72 -46.82 3.65
CA PHE A 387 -6.15 -47.15 3.86
C PHE A 387 -6.84 -47.58 2.55
N GLY A 388 -7.67 -48.62 2.67
CA GLY A 388 -8.18 -49.43 1.55
C GLY A 388 -9.28 -48.81 0.68
N MET A 389 -9.45 -49.45 -0.49
CA MET A 389 -10.53 -49.34 -1.48
C MET A 389 -10.77 -47.93 -2.06
N GLY A 390 -10.13 -47.64 -3.21
CA GLY A 390 -10.43 -46.45 -4.03
C GLY A 390 -9.29 -45.91 -4.90
N ALA A 391 -8.18 -46.65 -5.07
CA ALA A 391 -6.99 -46.16 -5.77
C ALA A 391 -7.24 -45.90 -7.27
N LYS A 392 -7.03 -44.66 -7.73
CA LYS A 392 -7.14 -44.26 -9.14
C LYS A 392 -6.07 -44.88 -10.05
N TYR A 393 -4.96 -45.37 -9.48
CA TYR A 393 -3.80 -45.88 -10.21
C TYR A 393 -3.47 -47.32 -9.80
N ASP A 394 -3.03 -48.13 -10.77
CA ASP A 394 -2.43 -49.43 -10.50
C ASP A 394 -0.90 -49.32 -10.35
N PHE A 395 -0.43 -49.18 -9.11
CA PHE A 395 0.99 -49.01 -8.77
C PHE A 395 1.89 -50.22 -9.09
N LYS A 396 1.36 -51.26 -9.73
CA LYS A 396 2.14 -52.39 -10.25
C LYS A 396 2.52 -52.23 -11.72
N SER A 397 2.07 -51.18 -12.40
CA SER A 397 2.34 -50.94 -13.82
C SER A 397 3.07 -49.62 -14.07
N VAL A 398 4.05 -49.65 -14.98
CA VAL A 398 4.77 -48.45 -15.46
C VAL A 398 3.81 -47.35 -15.92
N PRO A 399 2.82 -47.61 -16.82
CA PRO A 399 1.93 -46.53 -17.30
C PRO A 399 1.10 -45.88 -16.18
N SER A 400 0.65 -46.63 -15.18
CA SER A 400 -0.08 -46.04 -14.04
C SER A 400 0.84 -45.21 -13.13
N LEU A 401 2.08 -45.66 -12.91
CA LEU A 401 3.08 -44.90 -12.17
C LEU A 401 3.46 -43.61 -12.90
N MET A 402 3.59 -43.63 -14.23
CA MET A 402 3.79 -42.42 -15.04
C MET A 402 2.65 -41.42 -14.87
N LEU A 403 1.39 -41.89 -14.89
CA LEU A 403 0.22 -41.05 -14.65
C LEU A 403 0.19 -40.46 -13.24
N ALA A 404 0.53 -41.25 -12.22
CA ALA A 404 0.59 -40.79 -10.85
C ALA A 404 1.72 -39.77 -10.63
N THR A 405 2.89 -39.98 -11.24
CA THR A 405 4.02 -39.04 -11.24
C THR A 405 3.70 -37.73 -11.97
N ARG A 406 2.96 -37.80 -13.08
CA ARG A 406 2.45 -36.61 -13.76
C ARG A 406 1.53 -35.80 -12.85
N ASP A 407 0.56 -36.47 -12.22
CA ASP A 407 -0.43 -35.79 -11.38
C ASP A 407 0.21 -35.26 -10.07
N SER A 408 1.20 -35.95 -9.50
CA SER A 408 1.99 -35.41 -8.37
C SER A 408 2.90 -34.25 -8.79
N GLY A 409 3.45 -34.29 -10.00
CA GLY A 409 4.16 -33.16 -10.59
C GLY A 409 3.28 -31.91 -10.74
N ARG A 410 2.01 -32.07 -11.16
CA ARG A 410 1.03 -30.97 -11.21
C ARG A 410 0.76 -30.37 -9.83
N ASP A 411 0.62 -31.22 -8.81
CA ASP A 411 0.46 -30.74 -7.43
C ASP A 411 1.69 -29.96 -6.97
N LEU A 412 2.90 -30.46 -7.26
CA LEU A 412 4.15 -29.76 -6.94
C LEU A 412 4.21 -28.40 -7.66
N LEU A 413 3.81 -28.34 -8.93
CA LEU A 413 3.76 -27.09 -9.69
C LEU A 413 2.84 -26.07 -9.01
N ALA A 414 1.66 -26.49 -8.54
CA ALA A 414 0.74 -25.60 -7.83
C ALA A 414 1.37 -25.00 -6.56
N TYR A 415 2.09 -25.81 -5.76
CA TYR A 415 2.82 -25.30 -4.59
C TYR A 415 3.94 -24.34 -4.96
N VAL A 416 4.74 -24.66 -5.99
CA VAL A 416 5.85 -23.80 -6.42
C VAL A 416 5.35 -22.49 -7.03
N GLU A 417 4.24 -22.52 -7.77
CA GLU A 417 3.57 -21.30 -8.27
C GLU A 417 3.07 -20.44 -7.10
N ARG A 418 2.50 -21.04 -6.04
CA ARG A 418 2.11 -20.29 -4.83
C ARG A 418 3.32 -19.71 -4.09
N MET A 419 4.40 -20.47 -3.93
CA MET A 419 5.65 -19.97 -3.35
C MET A 419 6.19 -18.78 -4.13
N ARG A 420 6.20 -18.88 -5.47
CA ARG A 420 6.68 -17.80 -6.34
C ARG A 420 5.79 -16.57 -6.27
N TRP A 421 4.47 -16.77 -6.21
CA TRP A 421 3.51 -15.70 -6.00
C TRP A 421 3.76 -14.98 -4.65
N ALA A 422 3.97 -15.72 -3.58
CA ALA A 422 4.25 -15.16 -2.25
C ALA A 422 5.57 -14.36 -2.21
N LEU A 423 6.61 -14.84 -2.89
CA LEU A 423 7.82 -14.04 -3.11
C LEU A 423 7.49 -12.73 -3.86
N GLY A 424 6.66 -12.80 -4.89
CA GLY A 424 6.19 -11.64 -5.64
C GLY A 424 5.46 -10.61 -4.79
N VAL A 425 4.60 -11.05 -3.87
CA VAL A 425 3.94 -10.18 -2.88
C VAL A 425 4.97 -9.46 -2.02
N THR A 426 6.03 -10.15 -1.58
CA THR A 426 7.11 -9.54 -0.78
C THR A 426 7.88 -8.48 -1.56
N VAL A 427 8.18 -8.74 -2.83
CA VAL A 427 8.83 -7.77 -3.73
C VAL A 427 7.94 -6.54 -3.90
N LEU A 428 6.65 -6.76 -4.18
CA LEU A 428 5.69 -5.70 -4.38
C LEU A 428 5.51 -4.86 -3.10
N ALA A 429 5.35 -5.51 -1.95
CA ALA A 429 5.24 -4.86 -0.64
C ALA A 429 6.41 -3.92 -0.34
N ARG A 430 7.64 -4.28 -0.76
CA ARG A 430 8.82 -3.41 -0.62
C ARG A 430 8.74 -2.17 -1.50
N GLN A 431 8.14 -2.27 -2.68
CA GLN A 431 8.01 -1.18 -3.65
C GLN A 431 6.74 -0.34 -3.46
N VAL A 432 5.74 -0.84 -2.73
CA VAL A 432 4.46 -0.15 -2.42
C VAL A 432 4.65 1.29 -1.95
N PRO A 433 5.54 1.62 -0.98
CA PRO A 433 5.73 3.00 -0.54
C PRO A 433 6.24 3.92 -1.65
N LYS A 434 7.16 3.42 -2.48
CA LYS A 434 7.73 4.16 -3.60
C LYS A 434 6.69 4.40 -4.70
N LEU A 435 5.93 3.36 -5.06
CA LEU A 435 4.83 3.47 -6.01
C LEU A 435 3.76 4.43 -5.51
N ARG A 436 3.41 4.40 -4.21
CA ARG A 436 2.48 5.36 -3.60
C ARG A 436 2.96 6.80 -3.75
N ALA A 437 4.22 7.08 -3.46
CA ALA A 437 4.76 8.44 -3.59
C ALA A 437 4.67 8.94 -5.04
N VAL A 438 5.12 8.12 -5.99
CA VAL A 438 5.12 8.46 -7.42
C VAL A 438 3.71 8.66 -7.97
N PHE A 439 2.77 7.75 -7.66
CA PHE A 439 1.39 7.92 -8.12
C PHE A 439 0.67 9.09 -7.44
N LYS A 440 1.01 9.41 -6.18
CA LYS A 440 0.45 10.58 -5.49
C LYS A 440 0.87 11.88 -6.19
N GLU A 441 2.13 11.98 -6.58
CA GLU A 441 2.65 13.11 -7.34
C GLU A 441 1.99 13.21 -8.72
N LEU A 442 1.87 12.08 -9.43
CA LEU A 442 1.20 12.05 -10.73
C LEU A 442 -0.27 12.49 -10.64
N VAL A 443 -1.01 12.04 -9.61
CA VAL A 443 -2.40 12.47 -9.36
C VAL A 443 -2.48 13.98 -9.10
N GLY A 444 -1.55 14.52 -8.30
CA GLY A 444 -1.46 15.96 -8.05
C GLY A 444 -1.25 16.76 -9.34
N LEU A 445 -0.30 16.34 -10.17
CA LEU A 445 -0.02 16.98 -11.46
C LEU A 445 -1.21 16.91 -12.43
N VAL A 446 -1.90 15.76 -12.48
CA VAL A 446 -3.12 15.59 -13.28
C VAL A 446 -4.23 16.51 -12.76
N ALA A 447 -4.37 16.68 -11.45
CA ALA A 447 -5.34 17.59 -10.85
C ALA A 447 -5.05 19.05 -11.20
N ASP A 448 -3.80 19.51 -11.04
CA ASP A 448 -3.37 20.86 -11.40
C ASP A 448 -3.63 21.17 -12.87
N TRP A 449 -3.38 20.20 -13.76
CA TRP A 449 -3.67 20.36 -15.18
C TRP A 449 -5.16 20.42 -15.48
N ARG A 450 -5.99 19.61 -14.81
CA ARG A 450 -7.45 19.68 -14.97
C ARG A 450 -8.00 21.01 -14.48
N GLU A 451 -7.50 21.53 -13.36
CA GLU A 451 -7.86 22.87 -12.87
C GLU A 451 -7.49 23.95 -13.89
N LYS A 452 -6.25 23.95 -14.41
CA LYS A 452 -5.80 24.89 -15.47
C LYS A 452 -6.65 24.81 -16.74
N LEU A 453 -7.20 23.65 -17.05
CA LEU A 453 -8.08 23.43 -18.20
C LEU A 453 -9.55 23.77 -17.93
N GLY A 454 -9.93 24.04 -16.68
CA GLY A 454 -11.31 24.27 -16.24
C GLY A 454 -12.15 22.99 -16.20
N ASP A 455 -11.51 21.83 -16.03
CA ASP A 455 -12.14 20.53 -15.87
C ASP A 455 -12.48 20.25 -14.39
N PRO A 456 -13.52 19.44 -14.11
CA PRO A 456 -13.77 19.01 -12.74
C PRO A 456 -12.59 18.21 -12.19
N PRO A 457 -12.40 18.17 -10.86
CA PRO A 457 -11.33 17.40 -10.23
C PRO A 457 -11.24 15.96 -10.77
N PRO A 458 -10.03 15.41 -10.97
CA PRO A 458 -9.86 14.03 -11.44
C PRO A 458 -10.49 13.02 -10.49
N VAL A 459 -10.98 11.91 -11.05
CA VAL A 459 -11.55 10.81 -10.23
C VAL A 459 -10.46 10.19 -9.35
N SER A 460 -9.23 10.15 -9.85
CA SER A 460 -8.07 9.61 -9.11
C SER A 460 -7.80 10.31 -7.77
N LEU A 461 -8.21 11.57 -7.58
CA LEU A 461 -8.13 12.28 -6.30
C LEU A 461 -9.02 11.66 -5.20
N THR A 462 -10.07 10.93 -5.59
CA THR A 462 -11.02 10.31 -4.64
C THR A 462 -10.53 8.97 -4.08
N ILE A 463 -9.48 8.40 -4.66
CA ILE A 463 -8.97 7.07 -4.29
C ILE A 463 -8.00 7.19 -3.12
N ARG A 464 -8.30 6.50 -2.02
CA ARG A 464 -7.41 6.44 -0.85
C ARG A 464 -6.18 5.61 -1.17
N MET A 465 -5.02 6.24 -1.14
CA MET A 465 -3.74 5.58 -1.45
C MET A 465 -3.18 4.73 -0.30
N ASP A 466 -3.69 4.92 0.91
CA ASP A 466 -3.19 4.24 2.12
C ASP A 466 -3.53 2.74 2.15
N ALA A 467 -4.51 2.31 1.35
CA ALA A 467 -4.89 0.91 1.23
C ALA A 467 -4.16 0.22 0.08
N GLY A 468 -3.90 -1.09 0.19
CA GLY A 468 -3.29 -1.90 -0.87
C GLY A 468 -4.09 -1.87 -2.18
N SER A 469 -5.42 -1.77 -2.08
CA SER A 469 -6.33 -1.59 -3.22
C SER A 469 -6.04 -0.34 -4.05
N GLY A 470 -5.46 0.71 -3.43
CA GLY A 470 -5.07 1.93 -4.12
C GLY A 470 -4.03 1.68 -5.21
N ILE A 471 -3.04 0.80 -4.97
CA ILE A 471 -2.01 0.49 -5.98
C ILE A 471 -2.55 -0.32 -7.16
N LEU A 472 -3.63 -1.08 -6.94
CA LEU A 472 -4.26 -1.84 -8.03
C LEU A 472 -5.09 -0.94 -8.93
N ALA A 473 -5.95 -0.11 -8.34
CA ALA A 473 -6.96 0.64 -9.10
C ALA A 473 -6.44 2.00 -9.59
N LEU A 474 -5.59 2.68 -8.82
CA LEU A 474 -5.17 4.06 -9.12
C LEU A 474 -4.49 4.22 -10.48
N PRO A 475 -3.56 3.34 -10.92
CA PRO A 475 -2.89 3.55 -12.21
C PRO A 475 -3.87 3.53 -13.39
N ALA A 476 -4.90 2.68 -13.35
CA ALA A 476 -5.95 2.64 -14.37
C ALA A 476 -6.86 3.89 -14.29
N ILE A 477 -7.19 4.37 -13.09
CA ILE A 477 -8.03 5.56 -12.92
C ILE A 477 -7.28 6.82 -13.39
N VAL A 478 -5.99 6.93 -13.06
CA VAL A 478 -5.11 8.00 -13.55
C VAL A 478 -5.01 7.96 -15.07
N ALA A 479 -4.90 6.78 -15.68
CA ALA A 479 -4.93 6.64 -17.14
C ALA A 479 -6.23 7.18 -17.76
N ALA A 480 -7.39 6.93 -17.15
CA ALA A 480 -8.66 7.49 -17.61
C ALA A 480 -8.75 9.02 -17.45
N ASP A 481 -8.17 9.56 -16.37
CA ASP A 481 -8.08 11.01 -16.19
C ASP A 481 -7.13 11.66 -17.21
N LEU A 482 -6.02 11.00 -17.55
CA LEU A 482 -5.11 11.42 -18.62
C LEU A 482 -5.79 11.41 -19.98
N ASP A 483 -6.54 10.36 -20.32
CA ASP A 483 -7.33 10.31 -21.55
C ASP A 483 -8.33 11.47 -21.66
N THR A 484 -8.91 11.88 -20.53
CA THR A 484 -9.82 13.03 -20.49
C THR A 484 -9.10 14.34 -20.85
N ILE A 485 -7.89 14.55 -20.30
CA ILE A 485 -7.04 15.71 -20.64
C ILE A 485 -6.68 15.68 -22.14
N LEU A 486 -6.30 14.52 -22.67
CA LEU A 486 -5.82 14.38 -24.04
C LEU A 486 -6.92 14.58 -25.10
N ARG A 487 -8.20 14.33 -24.77
CA ARG A 487 -9.33 14.55 -25.68
C ARG A 487 -9.61 16.03 -25.98
N ARG A 488 -9.04 16.97 -25.24
CA ARG A 488 -9.16 18.43 -25.47
C ARG A 488 -8.32 18.86 -26.68
N LYS A 489 -8.86 18.68 -27.89
CA LYS A 489 -8.20 18.87 -29.20
C LYS A 489 -7.35 20.15 -29.35
N THR A 490 -7.72 21.26 -28.74
CA THR A 490 -7.03 22.56 -28.88
C THR A 490 -6.06 22.90 -27.74
N LYS A 491 -6.07 22.17 -26.62
CA LYS A 491 -5.29 22.49 -25.41
C LYS A 491 -4.43 21.34 -24.90
N ALA A 492 -4.46 20.16 -25.52
CA ALA A 492 -3.77 18.96 -25.05
C ALA A 492 -2.23 18.98 -25.23
N ALA A 493 -1.68 19.85 -26.09
CA ALA A 493 -0.24 19.81 -26.42
C ALA A 493 0.67 20.19 -25.25
N LEU A 494 0.31 21.24 -24.50
CA LEU A 494 1.05 21.73 -23.34
C LEU A 494 1.01 20.77 -22.13
N PRO A 495 -0.16 20.25 -21.67
CA PRO A 495 -0.17 19.26 -20.61
C PRO A 495 0.56 17.98 -21.03
N ALA A 496 0.46 17.58 -22.29
CA ALA A 496 1.15 16.39 -22.77
C ALA A 496 2.69 16.54 -22.78
N SER A 497 3.24 17.73 -23.07
CA SER A 497 4.69 17.94 -22.99
C SER A 497 5.23 17.78 -21.58
N ASP A 498 4.45 18.21 -20.59
CA ASP A 498 4.88 18.24 -19.20
C ASP A 498 4.64 16.87 -18.53
N LEU A 499 3.54 16.20 -18.86
CA LEU A 499 3.14 14.92 -18.28
C LEU A 499 3.88 13.71 -18.90
N ALA A 500 4.15 13.71 -20.21
CA ALA A 500 4.77 12.56 -20.90
C ALA A 500 6.04 12.01 -20.23
N PRO A 501 7.07 12.83 -19.90
CA PRO A 501 8.30 12.31 -19.28
C PRO A 501 8.05 11.70 -17.90
N ILE A 502 7.17 12.33 -17.10
CA ILE A 502 6.84 11.87 -15.75
C ILE A 502 6.07 10.54 -15.81
N ILE A 503 5.10 10.42 -16.72
CA ILE A 503 4.35 9.17 -16.90
C ILE A 503 5.29 8.05 -17.39
N GLU A 504 6.23 8.33 -18.29
CA GLU A 504 7.19 7.32 -18.75
C GLU A 504 8.02 6.75 -17.59
N GLU A 505 8.49 7.61 -16.68
CA GLU A 505 9.22 7.16 -15.47
C GLU A 505 8.32 6.36 -14.52
N CYS A 506 7.06 6.79 -14.33
CA CYS A 506 6.07 6.07 -13.53
C CYS A 506 5.80 4.67 -14.10
N VAL A 507 5.55 4.58 -15.41
CA VAL A 507 5.31 3.34 -16.14
C VAL A 507 6.53 2.44 -16.07
N ALA A 508 7.73 2.97 -16.29
CA ALA A 508 8.96 2.19 -16.22
C ALA A 508 9.19 1.61 -14.81
N LEU A 509 8.94 2.38 -13.75
CA LEU A 509 9.03 1.90 -12.38
C LEU A 509 8.00 0.82 -12.08
N TYR A 510 6.74 1.04 -12.49
CA TYR A 510 5.66 0.09 -12.24
C TYR A 510 5.83 -1.21 -13.03
N HIS A 511 6.22 -1.10 -14.30
CA HIS A 511 6.59 -2.23 -15.16
C HIS A 511 7.73 -3.05 -14.55
N LYS A 512 8.85 -2.40 -14.21
CA LYS A 512 10.00 -3.07 -13.57
C LYS A 512 9.58 -3.81 -12.30
N THR A 513 8.78 -3.14 -11.45
CA THR A 513 8.28 -3.73 -10.21
C THR A 513 7.42 -4.97 -10.49
N LEU A 514 6.55 -4.91 -11.49
CA LEU A 514 5.69 -6.04 -11.85
C LEU A 514 6.47 -7.19 -12.48
N VAL A 515 7.49 -6.92 -13.30
CA VAL A 515 8.38 -7.96 -13.85
C VAL A 515 9.14 -8.66 -12.73
N GLU A 516 9.72 -7.91 -11.79
CA GLU A 516 10.41 -8.48 -10.62
C GLU A 516 9.44 -9.28 -9.73
N ALA A 517 8.25 -8.72 -9.44
CA ALA A 517 7.25 -9.37 -8.61
C ALA A 517 6.69 -10.64 -9.27
N ARG A 518 6.43 -10.66 -10.58
CA ARG A 518 5.92 -11.84 -11.28
C ARG A 518 7.00 -12.89 -11.57
N GLY A 519 8.23 -12.46 -11.84
CA GLY A 519 9.31 -13.35 -12.33
C GLY A 519 9.16 -13.72 -13.80
N GLU A 520 8.22 -13.07 -14.50
CA GLU A 520 7.96 -13.28 -15.92
C GLU A 520 7.97 -11.92 -16.63
N ALA A 521 8.40 -11.91 -17.88
CA ALA A 521 8.40 -10.70 -18.68
C ALA A 521 6.96 -10.22 -18.93
N VAL A 522 6.73 -8.94 -18.68
CA VAL A 522 5.48 -8.25 -19.04
C VAL A 522 5.74 -7.52 -20.37
N PRO A 523 4.97 -7.78 -21.43
CA PRO A 523 5.20 -7.11 -22.71
C PRO A 523 5.00 -5.60 -22.57
N ARG A 524 5.92 -4.80 -23.14
CA ARG A 524 5.78 -3.34 -23.30
C ARG A 524 5.38 -3.03 -24.73
N VAL A 525 4.61 -1.95 -24.90
CA VAL A 525 4.31 -1.40 -26.22
C VAL A 525 5.58 -0.71 -26.75
N GLU A 526 6.05 -1.12 -27.93
CA GLU A 526 7.24 -0.51 -28.54
C GLU A 526 7.02 0.98 -28.83
N LYS A 527 8.02 1.78 -28.46
CA LYS A 527 8.00 3.22 -28.72
C LYS A 527 8.22 3.49 -30.21
N PRO A 528 7.32 4.24 -30.90
CA PRO A 528 7.52 4.62 -32.29
C PRO A 528 8.77 5.50 -32.47
N LYS A 529 9.42 5.42 -33.63
CA LYS A 529 10.61 6.24 -33.96
C LYS A 529 10.34 7.75 -33.94
N ARG A 530 9.10 8.16 -34.23
CA ARG A 530 8.62 9.54 -34.15
C ARG A 530 7.23 9.51 -33.52
N GLU A 531 7.09 10.12 -32.36
CA GLU A 531 5.86 10.16 -31.58
C GLU A 531 5.70 11.58 -31.01
N SER A 532 4.51 12.17 -31.13
CA SER A 532 4.23 13.45 -30.47
C SER A 532 3.98 13.24 -28.97
N ASN A 533 4.17 14.26 -28.13
CA ASN A 533 3.95 14.13 -26.69
C ASN A 533 2.52 13.68 -26.33
N VAL A 534 1.53 14.09 -27.14
CA VAL A 534 0.12 13.68 -27.00
C VAL A 534 -0.03 12.17 -27.28
N GLN A 535 0.61 11.67 -28.34
CA GLN A 535 0.61 10.24 -28.67
C GLN A 535 1.36 9.43 -27.60
N ALA A 536 2.48 9.95 -27.10
CA ALA A 536 3.25 9.32 -26.02
C ALA A 536 2.43 9.21 -24.74
N CYS A 537 1.73 10.28 -24.31
CA CYS A 537 0.84 10.24 -23.16
C CYS A 537 -0.28 9.20 -23.34
N ALA A 538 -0.91 9.14 -24.53
CA ALA A 538 -1.98 8.18 -24.81
C ALA A 538 -1.48 6.72 -24.75
N ARG A 539 -0.32 6.44 -25.34
CA ARG A 539 0.32 5.12 -25.28
C ARG A 539 0.64 4.73 -23.83
N LEU A 540 1.23 5.66 -23.07
CA LEU A 540 1.60 5.41 -21.68
C LEU A 540 0.40 5.25 -20.74
N ALA A 541 -0.70 5.98 -20.98
CA ALA A 541 -1.97 5.76 -20.26
C ALA A 541 -2.55 4.37 -20.55
N ALA A 542 -2.51 3.92 -21.81
CA ALA A 542 -2.90 2.56 -22.17
C ALA A 542 -2.00 1.51 -21.48
N GLU A 543 -0.70 1.75 -21.43
CA GLU A 543 0.26 0.87 -20.74
C GLU A 543 -0.01 0.83 -19.22
N LEU A 544 -0.27 1.97 -18.56
CA LEU A 544 -0.68 2.00 -17.15
C LEU A 544 -1.92 1.16 -16.89
N THR A 545 -2.93 1.25 -17.77
CA THR A 545 -4.16 0.46 -17.66
C THR A 545 -3.87 -1.04 -17.78
N GLN A 546 -3.02 -1.44 -18.71
CA GLN A 546 -2.61 -2.83 -18.89
C GLN A 546 -1.81 -3.36 -17.68
N LEU A 547 -0.90 -2.56 -17.15
CA LEU A 547 -0.11 -2.91 -15.97
C LEU A 547 -0.99 -3.04 -14.72
N ALA A 548 -1.95 -2.12 -14.54
CA ALA A 548 -2.94 -2.18 -13.46
C ALA A 548 -3.76 -3.48 -13.54
N GLY A 549 -4.31 -3.81 -14.71
CA GLY A 549 -5.07 -5.05 -14.91
C GLY A 549 -4.23 -6.30 -14.67
N THR A 550 -2.95 -6.27 -15.05
CA THR A 550 -2.01 -7.36 -14.77
C THR A 550 -1.75 -7.50 -13.27
N CYS A 551 -1.51 -6.40 -12.57
CA CYS A 551 -1.29 -6.38 -11.13
C CYS A 551 -2.52 -6.87 -10.37
N GLU A 552 -3.72 -6.42 -10.76
CA GLU A 552 -4.98 -6.83 -10.17
C GLU A 552 -5.25 -8.32 -10.37
N THR A 553 -5.05 -8.83 -11.60
CA THR A 553 -5.26 -10.26 -11.91
C THR A 553 -4.38 -11.16 -11.05
N VAL A 554 -3.12 -10.77 -10.82
CA VAL A 554 -2.14 -11.60 -10.12
C VAL A 554 -2.17 -11.38 -8.60
N PHE A 555 -2.35 -10.15 -8.12
CA PHE A 555 -2.13 -9.77 -6.71
C PHE A 555 -3.35 -9.18 -6.00
N SER A 556 -4.56 -9.29 -6.57
CA SER A 556 -5.80 -8.86 -5.91
C SER A 556 -6.01 -9.46 -4.53
N GLU A 557 -5.64 -10.73 -4.34
CA GLU A 557 -5.70 -11.39 -3.02
C GLU A 557 -4.81 -10.68 -2.00
N ALA A 558 -3.56 -10.38 -2.35
CA ALA A 558 -2.60 -9.72 -1.47
C ALA A 558 -2.99 -8.27 -1.16
N ALA A 559 -3.57 -7.55 -2.12
CA ALA A 559 -4.00 -6.17 -1.91
C ALA A 559 -5.08 -6.01 -0.84
N ARG A 560 -5.94 -7.04 -0.62
CA ARG A 560 -6.93 -7.06 0.47
C ARG A 560 -6.28 -7.01 1.85
N SER A 561 -5.05 -7.50 1.95
CA SER A 561 -4.23 -7.54 3.16
C SER A 561 -3.09 -6.51 3.12
N ASP A 562 -3.21 -5.46 2.30
CA ASP A 562 -2.18 -4.43 2.12
C ASP A 562 -0.79 -5.00 1.77
N PHE A 563 -0.79 -6.01 0.90
CA PHE A 563 0.39 -6.77 0.47
C PHE A 563 1.18 -7.44 1.62
N ARG A 564 0.53 -7.69 2.76
CA ARG A 564 1.09 -8.52 3.82
C ARG A 564 0.84 -9.99 3.50
N LEU A 565 1.90 -10.79 3.62
CA LEU A 565 1.81 -12.24 3.48
C LEU A 565 1.08 -12.86 4.68
N GLY A 566 0.24 -13.84 4.41
CA GLY A 566 -0.30 -14.72 5.44
C GLY A 566 0.79 -15.62 6.04
N GLU A 567 0.54 -16.17 7.23
CA GLU A 567 1.48 -17.05 7.92
C GLU A 567 1.79 -18.31 7.10
N GLU A 568 0.78 -18.91 6.46
CA GLU A 568 0.95 -20.09 5.61
C GLU A 568 1.88 -19.82 4.42
N ASP A 569 1.69 -18.71 3.71
CA ASP A 569 2.52 -18.34 2.55
C ASP A 569 3.96 -17.98 2.96
N ALA A 570 4.11 -17.26 4.08
CA ALA A 570 5.42 -16.97 4.65
C ALA A 570 6.17 -18.26 5.02
N ARG A 571 5.48 -19.23 5.62
CA ARG A 571 6.05 -20.53 5.97
C ARG A 571 6.35 -21.36 4.74
N LEU A 572 5.48 -21.35 3.73
CA LEU A 572 5.69 -22.07 2.47
C LEU A 572 6.96 -21.57 1.76
N THR A 573 7.20 -20.26 1.70
CA THR A 573 8.45 -19.69 1.13
C THR A 573 9.69 -19.95 1.99
N ALA A 574 9.54 -20.17 3.29
CA ALA A 574 10.64 -20.58 4.17
C ALA A 574 11.04 -22.05 3.95
N GLU A 575 10.05 -22.91 3.73
CA GLU A 575 10.19 -24.37 3.53
C GLU A 575 10.45 -24.76 2.06
N GLU A 576 11.02 -23.85 1.24
CA GLU A 576 11.30 -24.06 -0.19
C GLU A 576 12.19 -25.30 -0.46
N HIS A 577 13.03 -25.68 0.50
CA HIS A 577 13.86 -26.88 0.38
C HIS A 577 13.04 -28.17 0.25
N VAL A 578 11.81 -28.23 0.78
CA VAL A 578 10.88 -29.35 0.63
C VAL A 578 10.41 -29.46 -0.82
N ALA A 579 10.10 -28.33 -1.48
CA ALA A 579 9.75 -28.31 -2.90
C ALA A 579 10.95 -28.70 -3.79
N ARG A 580 12.19 -28.32 -3.42
CA ARG A 580 13.39 -28.81 -4.13
C ARG A 580 13.63 -30.30 -3.96
N ALA A 581 13.35 -30.86 -2.78
CA ALA A 581 13.44 -32.29 -2.54
C ALA A 581 12.43 -33.04 -3.43
N ALA A 582 11.19 -32.54 -3.50
CA ALA A 582 10.17 -33.06 -4.41
C ALA A 582 10.60 -32.97 -5.89
N LEU A 583 11.17 -31.83 -6.31
CA LEU A 583 11.70 -31.67 -7.67
C LEU A 583 12.84 -32.66 -7.96
N THR A 584 13.74 -32.90 -7.01
CA THR A 584 14.83 -33.89 -7.18
C THR A 584 14.27 -35.30 -7.41
N ALA A 585 13.24 -35.68 -6.66
CA ALA A 585 12.58 -36.98 -6.85
C ALA A 585 11.82 -37.05 -8.19
N LEU A 586 11.12 -35.97 -8.55
CA LEU A 586 10.44 -35.85 -9.84
C LEU A 586 11.43 -35.93 -11.01
N ASP A 587 12.60 -35.30 -10.88
CA ASP A 587 13.69 -35.35 -11.85
C ASP A 587 14.23 -36.77 -12.02
N GLY A 588 14.43 -37.48 -10.90
CA GLY A 588 14.79 -38.90 -10.92
C GLY A 588 13.79 -39.76 -11.69
N ALA A 589 12.48 -39.53 -11.48
CA ALA A 589 11.44 -40.23 -12.23
C ALA A 589 11.43 -39.84 -13.73
N CYS A 590 11.64 -38.57 -14.06
CA CYS A 590 11.70 -38.11 -15.44
C CYS A 590 12.90 -38.70 -16.19
N ASN A 591 14.07 -38.73 -15.56
CA ASN A 591 15.27 -39.32 -16.13
C ASN A 591 15.12 -40.84 -16.37
N GLU A 592 14.47 -41.54 -15.45
CA GLU A 592 14.15 -42.97 -15.62
C GLU A 592 13.25 -43.19 -16.85
N ILE A 593 12.14 -42.44 -16.94
CA ILE A 593 11.20 -42.55 -18.07
C ILE A 593 11.87 -42.14 -19.39
N ALA A 594 12.72 -41.10 -19.38
CA ALA A 594 13.42 -40.64 -20.56
C ALA A 594 14.46 -41.65 -21.06
N GLY A 595 14.93 -42.54 -20.19
CA GLY A 595 15.78 -43.67 -20.55
C GLY A 595 15.06 -44.81 -21.27
N PHE A 596 13.71 -44.82 -21.30
CA PHE A 596 12.97 -45.90 -21.96
C PHE A 596 13.09 -45.82 -23.49
N PRO A 597 13.11 -46.98 -24.19
CA PRO A 597 13.11 -47.00 -25.64
C PRO A 597 11.89 -46.26 -26.21
N ASN A 598 12.13 -45.38 -27.18
CA ASN A 598 11.10 -44.54 -27.84
C ASN A 598 10.38 -43.55 -26.90
N ALA A 599 10.91 -43.28 -25.72
CA ALA A 599 10.44 -42.15 -24.90
C ALA A 599 10.69 -40.81 -25.63
N PRO A 600 9.86 -39.78 -25.39
CA PRO A 600 10.09 -38.46 -25.98
C PRO A 600 11.44 -37.90 -25.53
N GLU A 601 12.33 -37.66 -26.49
CA GLU A 601 13.63 -37.05 -26.24
C GLU A 601 13.47 -35.67 -25.59
N HIS A 602 14.15 -35.47 -24.47
CA HIS A 602 14.21 -34.17 -23.81
C HIS A 602 15.46 -34.08 -22.94
N LYS A 603 16.04 -32.88 -22.87
CA LYS A 603 17.19 -32.61 -22.00
C LYS A 603 16.76 -31.66 -20.89
N PHE A 604 16.54 -32.21 -19.70
CA PHE A 604 16.08 -31.41 -18.56
C PHE A 604 17.14 -30.42 -18.09
N THR A 605 16.70 -29.21 -17.74
CA THR A 605 17.54 -28.22 -17.05
C THR A 605 17.94 -28.73 -15.68
N THR A 606 19.18 -28.56 -15.22
CA THR A 606 19.58 -29.07 -13.90
C THR A 606 18.78 -28.39 -12.77
N PRO A 607 18.20 -29.15 -11.82
CA PRO A 607 17.50 -28.57 -10.67
C PRO A 607 18.38 -27.57 -9.91
N PRO A 608 17.82 -26.45 -9.40
CA PRO A 608 18.60 -25.46 -8.69
C PRO A 608 19.16 -26.02 -7.37
N SER A 609 20.45 -25.82 -7.12
CA SER A 609 21.15 -26.28 -5.90
C SER A 609 21.02 -25.32 -4.71
N ARG A 610 20.50 -24.11 -4.95
CA ARG A 610 20.29 -23.05 -3.95
C ARG A 610 18.89 -22.45 -4.14
N LYS A 611 18.48 -21.61 -3.20
CA LYS A 611 17.19 -20.94 -3.21
C LYS A 611 17.08 -19.98 -4.39
N ASP A 612 16.39 -20.43 -5.44
CA ASP A 612 16.11 -19.69 -6.67
C ASP A 612 14.72 -20.14 -7.17
N PHE A 613 13.70 -19.35 -6.83
CA PHE A 613 12.31 -19.70 -7.11
C PHE A 613 11.98 -19.67 -8.61
N ASP A 614 12.62 -18.78 -9.38
CA ASP A 614 12.38 -18.70 -10.82
C ASP A 614 12.91 -19.95 -11.52
N ARG A 615 14.13 -20.38 -11.18
CA ARG A 615 14.69 -21.64 -11.71
C ARG A 615 13.94 -22.86 -11.20
N LEU A 616 13.50 -22.87 -9.94
CA LEU A 616 12.71 -23.95 -9.37
C LEU A 616 11.38 -24.12 -10.12
N MET A 617 10.65 -23.01 -10.33
CA MET A 617 9.38 -23.00 -11.06
C MET A 617 9.57 -23.43 -12.52
N ALA A 618 10.58 -22.89 -13.21
CA ALA A 618 10.89 -23.27 -14.59
C ALA A 618 11.22 -24.77 -14.72
N ALA A 619 12.03 -25.30 -13.79
CA ALA A 619 12.41 -26.70 -13.78
C ALA A 619 11.21 -27.63 -13.54
N VAL A 620 10.32 -27.30 -12.59
CA VAL A 620 9.09 -28.07 -12.34
C VAL A 620 8.16 -28.00 -13.56
N ARG A 621 7.91 -26.81 -14.11
CA ARG A 621 7.02 -26.61 -15.27
C ARG A 621 7.51 -27.39 -16.49
N GLU A 622 8.83 -27.40 -16.74
CA GLU A 622 9.47 -28.20 -17.79
C GLU A 622 9.17 -29.70 -17.62
N ARG A 623 9.37 -30.26 -16.42
CA ARG A 623 9.17 -31.69 -16.14
C ARG A 623 7.70 -32.09 -16.19
N VAL A 624 6.82 -31.25 -15.68
CA VAL A 624 5.37 -31.49 -15.75
C VAL A 624 4.91 -31.49 -17.21
N ALA A 625 5.31 -30.50 -18.01
CA ALA A 625 4.97 -30.45 -19.43
C ALA A 625 5.50 -31.68 -20.20
N TRP A 626 6.73 -32.10 -19.90
CA TRP A 626 7.28 -33.31 -20.50
C TRP A 626 6.56 -34.58 -20.03
N LEU A 627 6.22 -34.72 -18.74
CA LEU A 627 5.44 -35.84 -18.22
C LEU A 627 4.03 -35.88 -18.83
N GLU A 628 3.42 -34.74 -19.12
CA GLU A 628 2.16 -34.66 -19.85
C GLU A 628 2.29 -35.15 -21.29
N GLN A 629 3.44 -34.93 -21.93
CA GLN A 629 3.75 -35.50 -23.24
C GLN A 629 4.02 -37.00 -23.14
N ALA A 630 4.88 -37.45 -22.21
CA ALA A 630 5.23 -38.85 -22.01
C ALA A 630 4.02 -39.71 -21.62
N ALA A 631 3.10 -39.17 -20.81
CA ALA A 631 1.86 -39.86 -20.44
C ALA A 631 0.89 -40.09 -21.61
N ARG A 632 1.12 -39.48 -22.78
CA ARG A 632 0.36 -39.75 -24.02
C ARG A 632 0.90 -40.96 -24.78
N TYR A 633 2.06 -41.49 -24.39
CA TYR A 633 2.64 -42.68 -25.01
C TYR A 633 2.01 -43.94 -24.40
N ARG A 634 1.73 -44.92 -25.25
CA ARG A 634 1.31 -46.25 -24.81
C ARG A 634 2.55 -47.03 -24.38
N VAL A 635 2.54 -47.55 -23.17
CA VAL A 635 3.62 -48.44 -22.70
C VAL A 635 3.24 -49.88 -23.03
N GLN A 636 4.09 -50.57 -23.78
CA GLN A 636 3.94 -51.99 -24.10
C GLN A 636 5.09 -52.77 -23.46
N VAL A 637 4.74 -53.74 -22.61
CA VAL A 637 5.72 -54.67 -22.04
C VAL A 637 5.87 -55.85 -22.99
N VAL A 638 7.09 -56.07 -23.49
CA VAL A 638 7.41 -57.11 -24.48
C VAL A 638 8.14 -58.25 -23.78
N ALA A 639 7.63 -59.48 -23.96
CA ALA A 639 8.28 -60.68 -23.43
C ALA A 639 9.60 -60.95 -24.18
N PRO A 640 10.65 -61.46 -23.51
CA PRO A 640 11.88 -61.82 -24.19
C PRO A 640 11.63 -62.97 -25.18
N GLY A 641 11.75 -62.71 -26.49
CA GLY A 641 11.74 -63.75 -27.53
C GLY A 641 10.55 -63.79 -28.49
N VAL A 642 9.89 -62.66 -28.78
CA VAL A 642 8.97 -62.51 -29.93
C VAL A 642 9.55 -61.50 -30.92
#